data_AF-D2W2U9-F1
#
_entry.id   AF-D2W2U9-F1
#
_cell.length_a   1.000
_cell.length_b   1.000
_cell.length_c   1.000
_cell.angle_alpha   90.00
_cell.angle_beta   90.00
_cell.angle_gamma   90.00
#
_symmetry.space_group_name_H-M   'P 1'
#
loop_
_entity.id
_entity.type
_entity.pdbx_description
1 polymer ?
#
loop_
_entity_poly.entity_id
_entity_poly.type
_entity_poly.pdbx_seq_one_letter_code
_entity_poly.pdbx_strand_id
1 'polypeptide(L)'
;MRTTLNKNAIKHSSATLGVLMKKSSSSCGVFVKKNDLNFGNNNLIDSNISRGLNSNVASLYNAQTKRRNISEELQKPNTVNLEQVHDVIKRNLNTNELDCIFKPKSICVIDDFNPDVHASPVPVPNDSISSTLARNVLWNLMSVSQVKVYAVSKHVERVGNEPKTKRRPHLLGVPMYPSLSELSASKSTEQKKLEIDLAVICCHQVETMFYALEECIKNGVKGCVIIGSVYSKFYEKFSENETKNIEKFKEIVKGSDIRVIGPGMGLITPLVTQSGQYHVGEIYNNFLNITPTNRSSELTRGKIGVVSQSGALATTILDWSLKQGVGLSGFACVGANQTDVNFADMVEHFGNDPNTHAILLYIEDLGNNEHIKRFASAARSVALKKPIIAMKMNTNNRDEDNYLNALFERVGILRVNSIEEMFYMSQLIGKQAITKGNTITVISNSGGAATLAVDAIYQSNITELGAISNKSAKLLQESGIDVEEALLSGKKAIPVNIRNTATPEQYVAALDIVYNDPKTDSVLVMLTPQTRTEPTRTAQFLQRYIVEKTKEGKLSKPIMCCFMGGRDVEAGRSILLSANIPAFAFPEIATKVFQYNYRYSKNLENLYEDPSLLDNDDASQNESSKQKAREYIKSLLEKNPNKEALNEYESQHLLSLYGIGVPQTRIANSAEEAVEAAKHIGYPVVLKLHNSDTTISKLDLGGVLLNLMDEKQVKQGFNSIKQSVEKSNVKFTGVTVQSDCKKIATGKRDSISFELYLGSEVDEKFGPVISFGTGGSLHQIYKDKSYGIPPLTAPLAYQLLRKTKISDALVERFRNKPAIDIEGLKSLLVRFSRMVLDNSDLIKEFEINPLQALATDNEKSFTALDCRLTLHKPKAKKAQNVIRSYERKYVTNVSDDILVRPSKFSDFRKLLSFFTNLSPKTLESSIRESALRSQCSIAFLSLKNQYNKAKNQDAPQPLDPYALSLNTDGDSKEIYQELVQYVSSDFDREVVLFAIDKKSKSIIGMGVYTIMQQSIVSSKKRKAELQLLVGEQAQGKGIGKYLLEQLIHIAKQEGNISQLIAYTHHSNIGVQKLCTRAGFVEQDNSELFEQGVLVSTLDL
;
A
#
# COMPACT_ATOMS: atom_id res chain seq x y z
N MET A 1 -38.56 21.87 44.44
CA MET A 1 -39.79 21.74 45.27
C MET A 1 -40.47 20.44 44.88
N ARG A 2 -40.43 19.41 45.75
CA ARG A 2 -41.54 18.93 46.62
C ARG A 2 -42.81 18.54 45.83
N THR A 3 -42.98 17.24 45.54
CA THR A 3 -43.97 16.29 46.14
C THR A 3 -45.41 16.59 45.73
N THR A 4 -46.18 15.67 45.12
CA THR A 4 -46.82 14.51 45.79
C THR A 4 -47.40 13.43 44.82
N LEU A 5 -47.25 12.15 45.23
CA LEU A 5 -48.20 11.00 45.21
C LEU A 5 -48.80 10.54 43.85
N ASN A 6 -48.85 9.24 43.48
CA ASN A 6 -49.23 8.03 44.24
C ASN A 6 -48.67 6.78 43.53
N LYS A 7 -47.96 5.88 44.25
CA LYS A 7 -48.43 4.56 44.74
C LYS A 7 -49.01 3.62 43.66
N ASN A 8 -48.20 2.65 43.24
CA ASN A 8 -48.68 1.29 42.93
C ASN A 8 -47.66 0.23 43.35
N ALA A 9 -48.13 -0.60 44.30
CA ALA A 9 -47.93 -2.04 44.46
C ALA A 9 -46.53 -2.67 44.37
N ILE A 10 -46.00 -2.93 45.57
CA ILE A 10 -45.09 -4.03 45.92
C ILE A 10 -45.75 -5.38 45.58
N LYS A 11 -45.11 -6.19 44.72
CA LYS A 11 -44.97 -7.66 44.86
C LYS A 11 -44.09 -8.23 43.72
N HIS A 12 -43.15 -9.09 44.12
CA HIS A 12 -42.27 -9.97 43.30
C HIS A 12 -40.91 -9.42 42.81
N SER A 13 -39.90 -9.45 43.68
CA SER A 13 -38.59 -10.07 43.40
C SER A 13 -37.69 -10.03 44.66
N SER A 14 -37.91 -10.97 45.57
CA SER A 14 -36.97 -11.28 46.66
C SER A 14 -37.14 -12.72 47.10
N ALA A 15 -36.49 -13.61 46.35
CA ALA A 15 -36.15 -15.02 46.62
C ALA A 15 -35.75 -15.54 45.24
N THR A 16 -34.47 -15.79 44.93
CA THR A 16 -33.82 -17.05 45.27
C THR A 16 -32.31 -16.84 45.16
N LEU A 17 -31.69 -16.34 46.22
CA LEU A 17 -30.24 -16.37 46.44
C LEU A 17 -30.02 -17.48 47.47
N GLY A 18 -29.78 -18.69 46.98
CA GLY A 18 -29.68 -19.91 47.80
C GLY A 18 -30.33 -21.08 47.08
N VAL A 19 -29.57 -22.17 46.94
CA VAL A 19 -29.87 -23.40 46.17
C VAL A 19 -29.41 -23.38 44.71
N LEU A 20 -28.09 -23.48 44.53
CA LEU A 20 -27.45 -24.30 43.48
C LEU A 20 -25.96 -24.53 43.84
N MET A 21 -25.78 -25.13 45.02
CA MET A 21 -24.53 -25.71 45.50
C MET A 21 -24.89 -27.09 46.07
N LYS A 22 -24.28 -28.14 45.50
CA LYS A 22 -24.34 -29.59 45.85
C LYS A 22 -25.55 -30.41 45.36
N LYS A 23 -25.38 -31.14 44.24
CA LYS A 23 -25.12 -32.61 44.21
C LYS A 23 -25.11 -33.17 42.76
N SER A 24 -24.38 -34.28 42.58
CA SER A 24 -24.01 -35.01 41.34
C SER A 24 -22.95 -34.29 40.49
N SER A 25 -21.67 -34.69 40.35
CA SER A 25 -21.01 -36.00 40.38
C SER A 25 -21.69 -37.07 39.52
N SER A 26 -21.36 -37.07 38.22
CA SER A 26 -20.95 -38.26 37.43
C SER A 26 -21.04 -37.99 35.92
N SER A 27 -19.90 -37.91 35.22
CA SER A 27 -19.58 -38.62 33.95
C SER A 27 -18.41 -37.94 33.18
N CYS A 28 -17.55 -38.78 32.60
CA CYS A 28 -16.21 -38.53 32.00
C CYS A 28 -15.08 -38.31 33.01
N GLY A 29 -14.37 -39.31 33.54
CA GLY A 29 -14.22 -40.69 33.06
C GLY A 29 -13.13 -40.84 31.99
N VAL A 30 -11.88 -40.47 32.30
CA VAL A 30 -10.69 -40.91 31.53
C VAL A 30 -10.07 -42.09 32.28
N PHE A 31 -10.09 -43.24 31.61
CA PHE A 31 -9.46 -44.49 32.04
C PHE A 31 -7.93 -44.32 32.11
N VAL A 32 -7.36 -44.48 33.30
CA VAL A 32 -5.97 -44.90 33.47
C VAL A 32 -6.02 -46.32 34.03
N LYS A 33 -5.72 -47.30 33.17
CA LYS A 33 -5.42 -48.67 33.63
C LYS A 33 -3.97 -48.70 34.11
N LYS A 34 -3.77 -49.05 35.37
CA LYS A 34 -2.52 -49.64 35.85
C LYS A 34 -2.91 -50.83 36.72
N ASN A 35 -2.53 -52.02 36.29
CA ASN A 35 -2.38 -53.17 37.17
C ASN A 35 -0.94 -53.68 37.03
N ASP A 36 -0.33 -53.77 38.21
CA ASP A 36 0.43 -54.92 38.68
C ASP A 36 1.96 -55.01 38.49
N LEU A 37 2.59 -55.06 39.68
CA LEU A 37 3.83 -55.75 40.09
C LEU A 37 5.14 -54.94 39.96
N ASN A 38 6.06 -54.91 40.93
CA ASN A 38 6.07 -55.24 42.36
C ASN A 38 7.48 -54.88 42.93
N PHE A 39 7.56 -54.67 44.24
CA PHE A 39 8.72 -54.75 45.16
C PHE A 39 9.92 -53.76 45.08
N GLY A 40 10.22 -53.18 46.25
CA GLY A 40 11.53 -52.60 46.57
C GLY A 40 11.54 -51.67 47.80
N ASN A 41 11.31 -52.24 48.99
CA ASN A 41 11.33 -51.60 50.31
C ASN A 41 12.71 -51.02 50.75
N ASN A 42 12.62 -50.11 51.75
CA ASN A 42 13.53 -49.80 52.89
C ASN A 42 13.94 -48.32 52.91
N ASN A 43 13.91 -47.53 54.00
CA ASN A 43 13.52 -47.60 55.41
C ASN A 43 13.42 -46.10 55.83
N LEU A 44 12.34 -45.60 56.45
CA LEU A 44 12.02 -45.59 57.89
C LEU A 44 12.90 -44.67 58.79
N ILE A 45 12.18 -43.75 59.46
CA ILE A 45 12.37 -43.17 60.83
C ILE A 45 12.89 -41.73 60.93
N ASP A 46 11.93 -40.82 61.20
CA ASP A 46 11.80 -39.89 62.36
C ASP A 46 13.05 -39.27 63.01
N SER A 47 13.02 -38.12 63.68
CA SER A 47 12.13 -36.97 63.86
C SER A 47 12.91 -35.98 64.75
N ASN A 48 12.56 -34.69 64.70
CA ASN A 48 12.88 -33.65 65.71
C ASN A 48 14.37 -33.27 65.95
N ILE A 49 14.74 -32.06 65.52
CA ILE A 49 15.26 -30.99 66.39
C ILE A 49 15.08 -29.66 65.65
N SER A 50 14.38 -28.74 66.30
CA SER A 50 14.26 -27.36 65.88
C SER A 50 15.38 -26.52 66.54
N ARG A 51 15.79 -25.48 65.80
CA ARG A 51 16.60 -24.32 66.21
C ARG A 51 18.12 -24.50 66.30
N GLY A 52 18.78 -23.91 65.30
CA GLY A 52 20.15 -23.41 65.41
C GLY A 52 20.91 -23.61 64.11
N LEU A 53 21.36 -22.51 63.52
CA LEU A 53 22.34 -22.42 62.42
C LEU A 53 21.79 -22.64 61.00
N ASN A 54 21.48 -21.54 60.30
CA ASN A 54 21.61 -21.47 58.85
C ASN A 54 21.90 -20.04 58.38
N SER A 55 23.04 -19.51 58.83
CA SER A 55 23.81 -18.51 58.10
C SER A 55 25.10 -19.19 57.63
N ASN A 56 25.04 -20.01 56.57
CA ASN A 56 26.20 -20.47 55.77
C ASN A 56 25.89 -21.45 54.61
N VAL A 57 24.70 -21.43 53.99
CA VAL A 57 24.40 -22.30 52.81
C VAL A 57 24.25 -21.52 51.49
N ALA A 58 24.22 -20.19 51.52
CA ALA A 58 24.21 -19.38 50.28
C ALA A 58 25.61 -19.13 49.67
N SER A 59 26.70 -19.38 50.40
CA SER A 59 28.07 -19.04 49.99
C SER A 59 28.85 -20.18 49.32
N LEU A 60 28.40 -21.45 49.43
CA LEU A 60 29.13 -22.60 48.88
C LEU A 60 28.62 -23.10 47.52
N TYR A 61 27.42 -22.70 47.09
CA TYR A 61 26.90 -23.07 45.76
C TYR A 61 27.34 -22.12 44.62
N ASN A 62 27.92 -20.96 44.95
CA ASN A 62 28.36 -19.95 43.96
C ASN A 62 29.88 -19.92 43.70
N ALA A 63 30.68 -20.73 44.40
CA ALA A 63 32.15 -20.70 44.30
C ALA A 63 32.75 -21.81 43.42
N GLN A 64 32.05 -22.95 43.23
CA GLN A 64 32.58 -24.08 42.44
C GLN A 64 32.16 -24.08 40.96
N THR A 65 31.09 -23.38 40.59
CA THR A 65 30.67 -23.19 39.18
C THR A 65 31.43 -22.06 38.48
N LYS A 66 32.12 -21.18 39.23
CA LYS A 66 32.85 -20.03 38.68
C LYS A 66 34.30 -20.31 38.26
N ARG A 67 34.85 -21.52 38.54
CA ARG A 67 36.25 -21.86 38.22
C ARG A 67 36.45 -22.96 37.17
N ARG A 68 35.38 -23.58 36.66
CA ARG A 68 35.48 -24.61 35.60
C ARG A 68 35.10 -24.14 34.19
N ASN A 69 34.55 -22.94 34.02
CA ASN A 69 34.14 -22.44 32.68
C ASN A 69 35.09 -21.40 32.06
N ILE A 70 36.13 -20.95 32.76
CA ILE A 70 37.01 -19.87 32.26
C ILE A 70 38.08 -20.38 31.27
N SER A 71 38.36 -21.69 31.23
CA SER A 71 39.39 -22.27 30.36
C SER A 71 38.87 -22.88 29.05
N GLU A 72 37.55 -23.03 28.86
CA GLU A 72 36.95 -23.55 27.62
C GLU A 72 36.22 -22.48 26.78
N GLU A 73 35.96 -21.29 27.32
CA GLU A 73 35.33 -20.18 26.58
C GLU A 73 36.29 -19.38 25.67
N LEU A 74 37.60 -19.55 25.83
CA LEU A 74 38.61 -18.82 25.04
C LEU A 74 38.91 -19.43 23.65
N GLN A 75 38.19 -20.48 23.24
CA GLN A 75 38.36 -21.13 21.92
C GLN A 75 37.07 -21.21 21.08
N LYS A 76 36.02 -20.48 21.42
CA LYS A 76 34.88 -20.29 20.51
C LYS A 76 35.07 -18.96 19.77
N PRO A 77 34.94 -18.92 18.42
CA PRO A 77 34.93 -17.64 17.73
C PRO A 77 33.82 -16.79 18.37
N ASN A 78 34.11 -15.54 18.70
CA ASN A 78 33.15 -14.57 19.23
C ASN A 78 31.93 -14.50 18.29
N THR A 79 30.94 -15.36 18.51
CA THR A 79 29.63 -15.27 17.90
C THR A 79 28.90 -14.22 18.71
N VAL A 80 29.14 -12.96 18.34
CA VAL A 80 28.25 -11.87 18.68
C VAL A 80 26.84 -12.35 18.35
N ASN A 81 25.94 -12.38 19.34
CA ASN A 81 24.58 -12.82 19.13
C ASN A 81 23.91 -11.80 18.19
N LEU A 82 23.90 -12.11 16.90
CA LEU A 82 23.40 -11.25 15.84
C LEU A 82 21.94 -10.88 16.06
N GLU A 83 21.15 -11.73 16.73
CA GLU A 83 19.77 -11.41 17.12
C GLU A 83 19.71 -10.36 18.23
N GLN A 84 20.62 -10.41 19.22
CA GLN A 84 20.69 -9.38 20.27
C GLN A 84 21.26 -8.06 19.76
N VAL A 85 22.26 -8.10 18.87
CA VAL A 85 22.78 -6.89 18.21
C VAL A 85 21.74 -6.32 17.25
N HIS A 86 21.06 -7.16 16.46
CA HIS A 86 19.91 -6.75 15.65
C HIS A 86 18.80 -6.15 16.51
N ASP A 87 18.43 -6.73 17.65
CA ASP A 87 17.36 -6.23 18.53
C ASP A 87 17.73 -4.94 19.26
N VAL A 88 18.97 -4.81 19.76
CA VAL A 88 19.40 -3.58 20.43
C VAL A 88 19.56 -2.45 19.42
N ILE A 89 20.07 -2.73 18.23
CA ILE A 89 20.10 -1.77 17.15
C ILE A 89 18.70 -1.47 16.62
N LYS A 90 17.78 -2.44 16.48
CA LYS A 90 16.38 -2.15 16.15
C LYS A 90 15.74 -1.26 17.22
N ARG A 91 16.07 -1.48 18.49
CA ARG A 91 15.58 -0.67 19.62
C ARG A 91 16.20 0.73 19.67
N ASN A 92 17.45 0.90 19.22
CA ASN A 92 18.20 2.17 19.34
C ASN A 92 18.29 2.99 18.02
N LEU A 93 18.27 2.35 16.85
CA LEU A 93 18.40 2.95 15.51
C LEU A 93 17.16 2.80 14.62
N ASN A 94 16.27 1.86 14.94
CA ASN A 94 14.91 1.86 14.38
C ASN A 94 13.99 2.65 15.30
N THR A 95 14.40 3.86 15.71
CA THR A 95 13.41 4.87 16.04
C THR A 95 12.77 5.25 14.73
N ASN A 96 11.67 4.56 14.39
CA ASN A 96 10.72 5.13 13.46
C ASN A 96 10.46 6.55 13.97
N GLU A 97 10.49 7.59 13.13
CA GLU A 97 10.38 8.97 13.66
C GLU A 97 9.13 9.14 14.54
N LEU A 98 8.10 8.34 14.24
CA LEU A 98 6.84 8.28 14.95
C LEU A 98 6.87 7.41 16.23
N ASP A 99 7.96 6.72 16.58
CA ASP A 99 8.06 5.97 17.84
C ASP A 99 7.97 6.89 19.06
N CYS A 100 8.38 8.16 18.94
CA CYS A 100 8.12 9.16 19.99
C CYS A 100 6.62 9.37 20.25
N ILE A 101 5.76 9.04 19.27
CA ILE A 101 4.30 9.15 19.34
C ILE A 101 3.65 7.79 19.68
N PHE A 102 4.09 6.69 19.07
CA PHE A 102 3.47 5.36 19.22
C PHE A 102 4.08 4.49 20.32
N LYS A 103 5.30 4.80 20.78
CA LYS A 103 5.99 4.11 21.88
C LYS A 103 6.64 5.11 22.86
N PRO A 104 5.92 6.14 23.34
CA PRO A 104 6.48 7.13 24.25
C PRO A 104 6.80 6.50 25.61
N LYS A 105 7.93 6.90 26.22
CA LYS A 105 8.24 6.58 27.62
C LYS A 105 7.67 7.65 28.56
N SER A 106 7.43 8.84 28.05
CA SER A 106 6.91 10.00 28.76
C SER A 106 5.91 10.80 27.91
N ILE A 107 4.76 11.12 28.50
CA ILE A 107 3.67 11.86 27.87
C ILE A 107 3.31 13.08 28.72
N CYS A 108 3.16 14.24 28.09
CA CYS A 108 2.62 15.44 28.71
C CYS A 108 1.28 15.83 28.06
N VAL A 109 0.20 15.87 28.83
CA VAL A 109 -1.10 16.39 28.38
C VAL A 109 -1.14 17.90 28.64
N ILE A 110 -1.36 18.69 27.59
CA ILE A 110 -1.40 20.15 27.64
C ILE A 110 -2.83 20.59 27.39
N ASP A 111 -3.36 21.39 28.31
CA ASP A 111 -4.73 21.90 28.27
C ASP A 111 -4.74 23.43 28.50
N ASP A 112 -5.83 24.08 28.14
CA ASP A 112 -6.15 25.46 28.48
C ASP A 112 -7.32 25.53 29.48
N PHE A 113 -7.41 24.52 30.35
CA PHE A 113 -8.36 24.40 31.48
C PHE A 113 -8.49 25.69 32.28
N ASN A 114 -9.69 26.29 32.37
CA ASN A 114 -9.97 27.43 33.24
C ASN A 114 -10.74 26.98 34.52
N PRO A 115 -10.10 27.00 35.71
CA PRO A 115 -10.74 26.57 36.96
C PRO A 115 -11.94 27.43 37.39
N ASP A 116 -11.97 28.72 37.03
CA ASP A 116 -13.00 29.67 37.50
C ASP A 116 -14.40 29.42 36.90
N VAL A 117 -14.47 28.73 35.75
CA VAL A 117 -15.74 28.41 35.05
C VAL A 117 -16.46 27.22 35.70
N HIS A 118 -15.75 26.39 36.48
CA HIS A 118 -16.26 25.12 37.01
C HIS A 118 -16.42 25.07 38.53
N ALA A 119 -16.08 26.15 39.25
CA ALA A 119 -16.30 26.27 40.69
C ALA A 119 -17.71 26.81 41.07
N SER A 120 -18.56 27.12 40.09
CA SER A 120 -19.91 27.64 40.32
C SER A 120 -20.92 26.52 40.65
N PRO A 121 -21.77 26.65 41.67
CA PRO A 121 -22.79 25.65 42.03
C PRO A 121 -24.02 25.65 41.11
N VAL A 122 -23.97 26.37 39.99
CA VAL A 122 -25.05 26.44 38.97
C VAL A 122 -24.79 25.39 37.88
N PRO A 123 -25.81 24.72 37.33
CA PRO A 123 -25.62 23.72 36.28
C PRO A 123 -24.88 24.35 35.10
N VAL A 124 -23.71 23.81 34.78
CA VAL A 124 -22.89 24.29 33.69
C VAL A 124 -23.64 24.04 32.37
N PRO A 125 -23.78 25.01 31.47
CA PRO A 125 -24.40 24.78 30.15
C PRO A 125 -23.61 23.68 29.40
N ASN A 126 -24.30 22.90 28.56
CA ASN A 126 -23.76 21.76 27.80
C ASN A 126 -22.51 22.06 26.93
N ASP A 127 -22.03 23.30 26.87
CA ASP A 127 -20.90 23.76 26.07
C ASP A 127 -19.54 23.76 26.82
N SER A 128 -19.47 23.31 28.09
CA SER A 128 -18.21 23.30 28.87
C SER A 128 -17.38 22.01 28.70
N ILE A 129 -17.00 21.71 27.46
CA ILE A 129 -16.31 20.45 27.08
C ILE A 129 -14.79 20.50 27.39
N SER A 130 -14.18 21.66 27.60
CA SER A 130 -12.71 21.77 27.73
C SER A 130 -12.14 21.00 28.94
N SER A 131 -12.81 21.05 30.10
CA SER A 131 -12.40 20.28 31.29
C SER A 131 -12.62 18.77 31.20
N THR A 132 -13.30 18.29 30.14
CA THR A 132 -13.58 16.85 29.95
C THR A 132 -12.60 16.16 29.01
N LEU A 133 -12.01 16.85 28.03
CA LEU A 133 -11.16 16.21 27.02
C LEU A 133 -9.79 15.80 27.58
N ALA A 134 -9.02 16.75 28.13
CA ALA A 134 -7.74 16.46 28.77
C ALA A 134 -7.93 15.50 29.95
N ARG A 135 -9.04 15.62 30.68
CA ARG A 135 -9.42 14.68 31.74
C ARG A 135 -9.66 13.26 31.21
N ASN A 136 -10.38 13.08 30.10
CA ASN A 136 -10.63 11.76 29.51
C ASN A 136 -9.33 11.13 28.97
N VAL A 137 -8.49 11.93 28.29
CA VAL A 137 -7.18 11.46 27.84
C VAL A 137 -6.32 11.06 29.04
N LEU A 138 -6.23 11.90 30.08
CA LEU A 138 -5.51 11.56 31.30
C LEU A 138 -6.09 10.30 31.96
N TRP A 139 -7.41 10.15 32.05
CA TRP A 139 -8.05 8.95 32.58
C TRP A 139 -7.61 7.69 31.84
N ASN A 140 -7.61 7.74 30.51
CA ASN A 140 -7.15 6.65 29.66
C ASN A 140 -5.66 6.34 29.89
N LEU A 141 -4.82 7.37 30.00
CA LEU A 141 -3.38 7.21 30.27
C LEU A 141 -3.06 6.71 31.68
N MET A 142 -3.89 7.02 32.68
CA MET A 142 -3.69 6.57 34.06
C MET A 142 -3.88 5.05 34.21
N SER A 143 -4.58 4.41 33.27
CA SER A 143 -4.69 2.94 33.22
C SER A 143 -3.38 2.26 32.75
N VAL A 144 -2.42 3.04 32.24
CA VAL A 144 -1.15 2.56 31.68
C VAL A 144 -0.01 2.76 32.69
N SER A 145 0.46 1.68 33.31
CA SER A 145 1.56 1.72 34.29
C SER A 145 2.96 1.93 33.69
N GLN A 146 3.11 1.72 32.37
CA GLN A 146 4.41 1.67 31.69
C GLN A 146 4.93 3.05 31.23
N VAL A 147 4.11 4.10 31.30
CA VAL A 147 4.42 5.43 30.74
C VAL A 147 4.32 6.50 31.83
N LYS A 148 5.29 7.43 31.87
CA LYS A 148 5.24 8.56 32.79
C LYS A 148 4.30 9.64 32.24
N VAL A 149 3.28 10.00 33.01
CA VAL A 149 2.26 10.98 32.60
C VAL A 149 2.43 12.30 33.37
N TYR A 150 2.46 13.40 32.63
CA TYR A 150 2.52 14.77 33.15
C TYR A 150 1.34 15.59 32.61
N ALA A 151 1.01 16.69 33.30
CA ALA A 151 -0.07 17.59 32.90
C ALA A 151 0.37 19.05 32.98
N VAL A 152 0.06 19.83 31.95
CA VAL A 152 0.34 21.27 31.86
C VAL A 152 -0.96 22.02 31.57
N SER A 153 -1.20 23.13 32.27
CA SER A 153 -2.29 24.05 31.95
C SER A 153 -1.94 25.51 32.27
N LYS A 154 -2.17 26.40 31.30
CA LYS A 154 -1.85 27.83 31.38
C LYS A 154 -2.58 28.57 32.50
N HIS A 155 -3.75 28.10 32.95
CA HIS A 155 -4.51 28.79 34.01
C HIS A 155 -4.18 28.33 35.43
N VAL A 156 -3.18 27.44 35.61
CA VAL A 156 -2.68 27.04 36.94
C VAL A 156 -2.11 28.23 37.73
N GLU A 157 -1.61 29.26 37.05
CA GLU A 157 -1.05 30.47 37.69
C GLU A 157 -2.08 31.28 38.51
N ARG A 158 -3.38 31.14 38.26
CA ARG A 158 -4.41 31.99 38.90
C ARG A 158 -4.95 31.48 40.24
N VAL A 159 -4.59 30.26 40.67
CA VAL A 159 -5.23 29.59 41.82
C VAL A 159 -4.47 29.78 43.15
N GLY A 160 -3.30 30.45 43.18
CA GLY A 160 -2.56 30.61 44.43
C GLY A 160 -1.62 31.81 44.48
N ASN A 161 -2.06 32.89 45.11
CA ASN A 161 -1.26 34.08 45.41
C ASN A 161 -0.54 34.01 46.79
N GLU A 162 -0.25 32.82 47.33
CA GLU A 162 0.52 32.69 48.58
C GLU A 162 1.84 31.90 48.40
N PRO A 163 3.02 32.52 48.67
CA PRO A 163 4.32 31.99 48.27
C PRO A 163 4.87 30.83 49.13
N LYS A 164 4.16 30.33 50.15
CA LYS A 164 4.74 29.38 51.14
C LYS A 164 4.03 28.03 51.29
N THR A 165 2.94 27.77 50.57
CA THR A 165 2.20 26.49 50.61
C THR A 165 1.74 26.07 49.21
N LYS A 166 2.68 25.85 48.27
CA LYS A 166 2.36 25.42 46.90
C LYS A 166 1.88 23.95 46.85
N ARG A 167 0.65 23.65 47.30
CA ARG A 167 -0.07 22.46 46.79
C ARG A 167 -0.48 22.77 45.36
N ARG A 168 0.18 22.13 44.40
CA ARG A 168 -0.16 22.26 42.97
C ARG A 168 -1.57 21.69 42.75
N PRO A 169 -2.41 22.30 41.89
CA PRO A 169 -3.67 21.69 41.52
C PRO A 169 -3.40 20.34 40.84
N HIS A 170 -4.21 19.33 41.17
CA HIS A 170 -4.13 17.99 40.60
C HIS A 170 -5.34 17.72 39.71
N LEU A 171 -5.12 17.05 38.59
CA LEU A 171 -6.18 16.50 37.75
C LEU A 171 -6.08 14.96 37.78
N LEU A 172 -7.09 14.28 38.31
CA LEU A 172 -7.07 12.82 38.54
C LEU A 172 -5.83 12.32 39.33
N GLY A 173 -5.32 13.13 40.26
CA GLY A 173 -4.13 12.83 41.04
C GLY A 173 -2.80 13.23 40.39
N VAL A 174 -2.80 13.59 39.10
CA VAL A 174 -1.59 14.06 38.39
C VAL A 174 -1.35 15.55 38.70
N PRO A 175 -0.16 15.95 39.18
CA PRO A 175 0.15 17.35 39.45
C PRO A 175 0.21 18.16 38.14
N MET A 176 -0.48 19.30 38.10
CA MET A 176 -0.46 20.20 36.94
C MET A 176 0.60 21.29 37.09
N TYR A 177 1.25 21.62 35.98
CA TYR A 177 2.27 22.65 35.85
C TYR A 177 1.76 23.80 34.97
N PRO A 178 2.18 25.05 35.19
CA PRO A 178 1.70 26.17 34.37
C PRO A 178 2.33 26.18 32.97
N SER A 179 3.51 25.58 32.81
CA SER A 179 4.28 25.53 31.56
C SER A 179 5.16 24.28 31.50
N LEU A 180 5.50 23.81 30.30
CA LEU A 180 6.51 22.76 30.09
C LEU A 180 7.88 23.18 30.60
N SER A 181 8.18 24.49 30.55
CA SER A 181 9.43 25.05 31.04
C SER A 181 9.56 24.90 32.57
N GLU A 182 8.48 25.16 33.33
CA GLU A 182 8.48 24.91 34.78
C GLU A 182 8.49 23.42 35.12
N LEU A 183 7.77 22.59 34.37
CA LEU A 183 7.82 21.14 34.52
C LEU A 183 9.28 20.64 34.39
N SER A 184 9.97 21.08 33.34
CA SER A 184 11.38 20.75 33.10
C SER A 184 12.29 21.23 34.23
N ALA A 185 12.14 22.49 34.68
CA ALA A 185 12.95 23.07 35.75
C ALA A 185 12.72 22.41 37.12
N SER A 186 11.49 22.00 37.42
CA SER A 186 11.13 21.39 38.71
C SER A 186 11.55 19.93 38.86
N LYS A 187 11.88 19.27 37.75
CA LYS A 187 12.26 17.85 37.69
C LYS A 187 13.67 17.62 37.14
N SER A 188 14.35 18.65 36.64
CA SER A 188 15.76 18.58 36.29
C SER A 188 16.60 18.44 37.56
N THR A 189 17.40 17.38 37.63
CA THR A 189 18.50 17.24 38.60
C THR A 189 19.79 17.77 37.97
N GLU A 190 20.81 18.11 38.77
CA GLU A 190 22.10 18.69 38.31
C GLU A 190 22.83 17.89 37.22
N GLN A 191 22.39 16.65 36.89
CA GLN A 191 23.01 15.80 35.88
C GLN A 191 22.10 15.37 34.70
N LYS A 192 20.78 15.65 34.67
CA LYS A 192 19.92 15.27 33.53
C LYS A 192 18.65 16.13 33.37
N LYS A 193 18.46 16.71 32.17
CA LYS A 193 17.24 17.44 31.76
C LYS A 193 16.06 16.45 31.62
N LEU A 194 14.85 16.86 32.04
CA LEU A 194 13.64 16.07 31.83
C LEU A 194 13.34 15.98 30.33
N GLU A 195 13.35 14.78 29.77
CA GLU A 195 12.95 14.52 28.38
C GLU A 195 11.47 14.12 28.34
N ILE A 196 10.70 14.80 27.47
CA ILE A 196 9.30 14.49 27.17
C ILE A 196 9.25 13.98 25.74
N ASP A 197 8.80 12.74 25.54
CA ASP A 197 8.73 12.13 24.22
C ASP A 197 7.54 12.67 23.43
N LEU A 198 6.37 12.73 24.08
CA LEU A 198 5.09 13.09 23.45
C LEU A 198 4.34 14.19 24.21
N ALA A 199 3.92 15.23 23.51
CA ALA A 199 2.93 16.19 23.98
C ALA A 199 1.55 15.91 23.37
N VAL A 200 0.49 15.97 24.17
CA VAL A 200 -0.90 15.83 23.72
C VAL A 200 -1.61 17.15 23.98
N ILE A 201 -1.89 17.92 22.92
CA ILE A 201 -2.48 19.24 23.01
C ILE A 201 -4.01 19.13 22.90
N CYS A 202 -4.71 19.52 23.97
CA CYS A 202 -6.16 19.41 24.14
C CYS A 202 -6.87 20.79 24.21
N CYS A 203 -6.23 21.85 23.70
CA CYS A 203 -6.71 23.22 23.81
C CYS A 203 -8.02 23.48 23.02
N HIS A 204 -8.90 24.33 23.56
CA HIS A 204 -10.15 24.73 22.90
C HIS A 204 -9.97 25.92 21.93
N GLN A 205 -8.88 26.67 22.03
CA GLN A 205 -8.56 27.80 21.15
C GLN A 205 -7.38 27.51 20.22
N VAL A 206 -7.49 27.96 18.96
CA VAL A 206 -6.46 27.79 17.93
C VAL A 206 -5.17 28.55 18.31
N GLU A 207 -5.30 29.73 18.89
CA GLU A 207 -4.16 30.55 19.33
C GLU A 207 -3.38 29.87 20.47
N THR A 208 -4.08 29.28 21.43
CA THR A 208 -3.47 28.58 22.56
C THR A 208 -2.81 27.27 22.13
N MET A 209 -3.39 26.59 21.14
CA MET A 209 -2.77 25.42 20.50
C MET A 209 -1.42 25.79 19.86
N PHE A 210 -1.34 26.89 19.11
CA PHE A 210 -0.08 27.35 18.53
C PHE A 210 0.97 27.70 19.60
N TYR A 211 0.56 28.39 20.68
CA TYR A 211 1.45 28.70 21.80
C TYR A 211 2.00 27.42 22.47
N ALA A 212 1.14 26.43 22.71
CA ALA A 212 1.55 25.14 23.27
C ALA A 212 2.53 24.41 22.35
N LEU A 213 2.30 24.44 21.04
CA LEU A 213 3.21 23.84 20.04
C LEU A 213 4.58 24.51 20.04
N GLU A 214 4.64 25.84 20.07
CA GLU A 214 5.90 26.59 20.21
C GLU A 214 6.65 26.23 21.49
N GLU A 215 5.92 26.03 22.59
CA GLU A 215 6.51 25.64 23.87
C GLU A 215 7.09 24.21 23.83
N CYS A 216 6.40 23.29 23.14
CA CYS A 216 6.90 21.93 22.90
C CYS A 216 8.23 21.95 22.15
N ILE A 217 8.32 22.76 21.09
CA ILE A 217 9.54 22.91 20.28
C ILE A 217 10.69 23.48 21.13
N LYS A 218 10.45 24.54 21.91
CA LYS A 218 11.46 25.15 22.80
C LYS A 218 12.01 24.18 23.85
N ASN A 219 11.17 23.25 24.33
CA ASN A 219 11.56 22.26 25.32
C ASN A 219 12.16 20.98 24.71
N GLY A 220 12.22 20.87 23.38
CA GLY A 220 12.83 19.73 22.68
C GLY A 220 11.94 18.48 22.65
N VAL A 221 10.62 18.66 22.71
CA VAL A 221 9.65 17.56 22.55
C VAL A 221 9.73 17.03 21.11
N LYS A 222 9.79 15.69 20.95
CA LYS A 222 9.97 15.04 19.64
C LYS A 222 8.65 14.71 18.95
N GLY A 223 7.59 14.39 19.70
CA GLY A 223 6.28 14.04 19.17
C GLY A 223 5.16 14.92 19.74
N CYS A 224 4.17 15.24 18.91
CA CYS A 224 2.98 15.99 19.31
C CYS A 224 1.72 15.39 18.68
N VAL A 225 0.65 15.27 19.47
CA VAL A 225 -0.69 14.91 19.00
C VAL A 225 -1.63 16.05 19.36
N ILE A 226 -2.24 16.68 18.35
CA ILE A 226 -3.19 17.77 18.54
C ILE A 226 -4.60 17.19 18.44
N ILE A 227 -5.36 17.26 19.54
CA ILE A 227 -6.75 16.83 19.57
C ILE A 227 -7.64 18.07 19.37
N GLY A 228 -8.31 18.14 18.23
CA GLY A 228 -9.11 19.31 17.84
C GLY A 228 -10.46 18.97 17.23
N SER A 229 -10.61 17.81 16.58
CA SER A 229 -11.84 17.45 15.83
C SER A 229 -13.06 17.19 16.71
N VAL A 230 -12.90 17.20 18.02
CA VAL A 230 -13.94 16.94 19.03
C VAL A 230 -14.63 18.25 19.43
N TYR A 231 -13.99 19.39 19.15
CA TYR A 231 -14.55 20.72 19.38
C TYR A 231 -15.06 21.31 18.06
N SER A 232 -16.39 21.34 17.87
CA SER A 232 -16.99 21.94 16.67
C SER A 232 -16.51 23.38 16.44
N LYS A 233 -16.54 24.23 17.47
CA LYS A 233 -16.07 25.63 17.39
C LYS A 233 -14.57 25.77 17.11
N PHE A 234 -13.73 24.87 17.61
CA PHE A 234 -12.30 24.87 17.26
C PHE A 234 -12.14 24.52 15.79
N TYR A 235 -12.80 23.45 15.35
CA TYR A 235 -12.73 22.98 13.98
C TYR A 235 -13.29 24.01 12.99
N GLU A 236 -14.42 24.64 13.31
CA GLU A 236 -15.03 25.75 12.56
C GLU A 236 -14.04 26.91 12.41
N LYS A 237 -13.51 27.44 13.52
CA LYS A 237 -12.53 28.55 13.48
C LYS A 237 -11.23 28.18 12.77
N PHE A 238 -10.77 26.93 12.94
CA PHE A 238 -9.59 26.43 12.26
C PHE A 238 -9.84 26.39 10.74
N SER A 239 -11.03 25.96 10.32
CA SER A 239 -11.46 25.83 8.93
C SER A 239 -11.79 27.18 8.26
N GLU A 240 -12.38 28.14 8.98
CA GLU A 240 -12.67 29.49 8.48
C GLU A 240 -11.41 30.22 8.01
N ASN A 241 -10.28 29.96 8.66
CA ASN A 241 -8.97 30.54 8.32
C ASN A 241 -7.95 29.45 7.93
N GLU A 242 -8.41 28.35 7.33
CA GLU A 242 -7.61 27.14 7.10
C GLU A 242 -6.25 27.42 6.47
N THR A 243 -6.20 28.15 5.35
CA THR A 243 -4.95 28.47 4.65
C THR A 243 -3.96 29.21 5.55
N LYS A 244 -4.42 30.24 6.28
CA LYS A 244 -3.58 31.03 7.19
C LYS A 244 -3.10 30.21 8.38
N ASN A 245 -3.96 29.37 8.93
CA ASN A 245 -3.62 28.50 10.05
C ASN A 245 -2.60 27.44 9.63
N ILE A 246 -2.74 26.86 8.44
CA ILE A 246 -1.77 25.91 7.87
C ILE A 246 -0.43 26.60 7.59
N GLU A 247 -0.43 27.83 7.06
CA GLU A 247 0.79 28.61 6.85
C GLU A 247 1.51 28.90 8.18
N LYS A 248 0.78 29.40 9.18
CA LYS A 248 1.31 29.64 10.53
C LYS A 248 1.83 28.36 11.18
N PHE A 249 1.13 27.25 11.03
CA PHE A 249 1.59 25.94 11.51
C PHE A 249 2.92 25.56 10.86
N LYS A 250 3.02 25.72 9.53
CA LYS A 250 4.25 25.45 8.78
C LYS A 250 5.39 26.34 9.24
N GLU A 251 5.14 27.62 9.51
CA GLU A 251 6.15 28.55 10.03
C GLU A 251 6.67 28.15 11.41
N ILE A 252 5.79 27.73 12.33
CA ILE A 252 6.17 27.32 13.69
C ILE A 252 7.02 26.05 13.67
N VAL A 253 6.62 25.05 12.88
CA VAL A 253 7.31 23.75 12.80
C VAL A 253 8.58 23.84 11.95
N LYS A 254 8.74 24.89 11.13
CA LYS A 254 9.87 25.07 10.21
C LYS A 254 11.21 24.99 10.94
N GLY A 255 12.05 24.05 10.54
CA GLY A 255 13.40 23.88 11.11
C GLY A 255 13.46 23.15 12.45
N SER A 256 12.32 22.73 13.01
CA SER A 256 12.25 21.87 14.19
C SER A 256 12.27 20.38 13.81
N ASP A 257 12.56 19.51 14.79
CA ASP A 257 12.53 18.04 14.65
C ASP A 257 11.26 17.42 15.24
N ILE A 258 10.26 18.24 15.60
CA ILE A 258 9.00 17.74 16.16
C ILE A 258 8.15 17.12 15.05
N ARG A 259 7.55 15.96 15.32
CA ARG A 259 6.53 15.34 14.48
C ARG A 259 5.14 15.55 15.06
N VAL A 260 4.17 15.94 14.23
CA VAL A 260 2.83 16.33 14.68
C VAL A 260 1.74 15.55 13.96
N ILE A 261 0.87 14.87 14.73
CA ILE A 261 -0.38 14.27 14.24
C ILE A 261 -1.55 15.20 14.59
N GLY A 262 -2.43 15.44 13.61
CA GLY A 262 -3.64 16.24 13.78
C GLY A 262 -3.49 17.70 13.28
N PRO A 263 -4.48 18.57 13.56
CA PRO A 263 -5.56 18.38 14.54
C PRO A 263 -6.54 17.25 14.18
N GLY A 264 -6.83 16.36 15.13
CA GLY A 264 -7.68 15.18 14.91
C GLY A 264 -8.29 14.61 16.18
N MET A 265 -8.58 13.31 16.17
CA MET A 265 -9.21 12.57 17.28
C MET A 265 -8.20 11.86 18.20
N GLY A 266 -6.91 11.85 17.84
CA GLY A 266 -5.84 11.13 18.53
C GLY A 266 -5.57 9.74 17.95
N LEU A 267 -4.97 8.88 18.77
CA LEU A 267 -4.52 7.54 18.37
C LEU A 267 -4.72 6.51 19.48
N ILE A 268 -4.72 5.24 19.11
CA ILE A 268 -4.74 4.08 20.00
C ILE A 268 -3.70 3.08 19.53
N THR A 269 -2.80 2.65 20.42
CA THR A 269 -1.76 1.67 20.06
C THR A 269 -1.55 0.64 21.18
N PRO A 270 -1.40 -0.66 20.88
CA PRO A 270 -1.07 -1.66 21.90
C PRO A 270 0.33 -1.43 22.47
N LEU A 271 0.48 -1.61 23.77
CA LEU A 271 1.77 -1.57 24.46
C LEU A 271 2.47 -2.94 24.41
N VAL A 272 3.79 -2.92 24.25
CA VAL A 272 4.63 -4.12 24.20
C VAL A 272 5.25 -4.35 25.58
N THR A 273 4.96 -5.49 26.21
CA THR A 273 5.58 -5.89 27.48
C THR A 273 6.97 -6.48 27.23
N GLN A 274 7.92 -6.24 28.14
CA GLN A 274 9.32 -6.68 28.00
C GLN A 274 9.50 -8.21 27.93
N SER A 275 8.54 -8.99 28.41
CA SER A 275 8.59 -10.46 28.46
C SER A 275 7.92 -11.15 27.27
N GLY A 276 7.15 -10.43 26.44
CA GLY A 276 6.30 -11.03 25.40
C GLY A 276 5.22 -12.00 25.91
N GLN A 277 5.17 -12.27 27.22
CA GLN A 277 4.21 -13.13 27.90
C GLN A 277 3.25 -12.25 28.73
N TYR A 278 1.96 -12.45 28.51
CA TYR A 278 0.88 -11.67 29.13
C TYR A 278 0.18 -12.51 30.19
N HIS A 279 -0.06 -11.95 31.37
CA HIS A 279 -0.90 -12.59 32.37
C HIS A 279 -2.39 -12.34 32.03
N VAL A 280 -3.26 -13.31 32.30
CA VAL A 280 -4.69 -13.30 31.89
C VAL A 280 -5.47 -12.06 32.38
N GLY A 281 -5.00 -11.40 33.46
CA GLY A 281 -5.57 -10.13 33.96
C GLY A 281 -5.08 -8.86 33.25
N GLU A 282 -3.96 -8.91 32.53
CA GLU A 282 -3.36 -7.76 31.81
C GLU A 282 -3.90 -7.62 30.37
N ILE A 283 -4.65 -8.61 29.89
CA ILE A 283 -5.13 -8.69 28.50
C ILE A 283 -6.14 -7.56 28.17
N TYR A 284 -6.82 -7.01 29.18
CA TYR A 284 -7.93 -6.07 28.97
C TYR A 284 -7.55 -4.57 28.99
N ASN A 285 -6.32 -4.19 29.39
CA ASN A 285 -5.93 -2.77 29.60
C ASN A 285 -4.55 -2.39 29.01
N ASN A 286 -4.09 -3.04 27.93
CA ASN A 286 -2.76 -2.82 27.37
C ASN A 286 -2.70 -1.88 26.15
N PHE A 287 -3.64 -0.93 26.04
CA PHE A 287 -3.61 0.08 24.98
C PHE A 287 -3.19 1.44 25.52
N LEU A 288 -2.23 2.08 24.84
CA LEU A 288 -2.03 3.52 24.91
C LEU A 288 -3.15 4.20 24.13
N ASN A 289 -4.16 4.71 24.82
CA ASN A 289 -5.32 5.39 24.23
C ASN A 289 -5.22 6.91 24.47
N ILE A 290 -4.89 7.65 23.41
CA ILE A 290 -4.77 9.11 23.39
C ILE A 290 -6.00 9.73 22.70
N THR A 291 -7.12 9.01 22.69
CA THR A 291 -8.40 9.55 22.21
C THR A 291 -9.26 9.94 23.42
N PRO A 292 -10.26 10.82 23.23
CA PRO A 292 -11.22 11.10 24.28
C PRO A 292 -12.29 10.01 24.45
N THR A 293 -12.17 8.87 23.76
CA THR A 293 -13.12 7.77 23.87
C THR A 293 -12.72 6.86 25.03
N ASN A 294 -13.68 6.53 25.89
CA ASN A 294 -13.45 5.66 27.06
C ASN A 294 -13.60 4.16 26.72
N ARG A 295 -13.32 3.78 25.48
CA ARG A 295 -13.57 2.42 24.95
C ARG A 295 -12.36 1.49 25.01
N SER A 296 -11.27 1.91 25.66
CA SER A 296 -10.02 1.13 25.74
C SER A 296 -10.20 -0.26 26.34
N SER A 297 -11.13 -0.43 27.30
CA SER A 297 -11.38 -1.73 27.95
C SER A 297 -12.15 -2.73 27.08
N GLU A 298 -12.79 -2.26 26.01
CA GLU A 298 -13.59 -3.10 25.10
C GLU A 298 -12.78 -3.53 23.86
N LEU A 299 -11.76 -2.76 23.50
CA LEU A 299 -10.92 -3.02 22.33
C LEU A 299 -10.13 -4.32 22.49
N THR A 300 -10.09 -5.10 21.42
CA THR A 300 -9.29 -6.32 21.36
C THR A 300 -8.04 -6.08 20.52
N ARG A 301 -6.91 -6.64 20.97
CA ARG A 301 -5.69 -6.64 20.16
C ARG A 301 -5.88 -7.57 18.97
N GLY A 302 -5.43 -7.12 17.80
CA GLY A 302 -5.40 -7.93 16.60
C GLY A 302 -4.33 -7.47 15.64
N LYS A 303 -4.61 -7.63 14.36
CA LYS A 303 -3.61 -7.53 13.29
C LYS A 303 -3.91 -6.41 12.29
N ILE A 304 -4.92 -5.59 12.56
CA ILE A 304 -5.40 -4.58 11.61
C ILE A 304 -5.04 -3.18 12.10
N GLY A 305 -4.25 -2.47 11.30
CA GLY A 305 -3.96 -1.05 11.50
C GLY A 305 -5.02 -0.21 10.82
N VAL A 306 -5.54 0.80 11.50
CA VAL A 306 -6.59 1.68 10.96
C VAL A 306 -6.09 3.12 10.93
N VAL A 307 -6.21 3.76 9.78
CA VAL A 307 -5.90 5.18 9.58
C VAL A 307 -7.15 5.89 9.06
N SER A 308 -7.57 6.95 9.74
CA SER A 308 -8.73 7.74 9.34
C SER A 308 -8.40 9.22 9.26
N GLN A 309 -8.91 9.89 8.23
CA GLN A 309 -8.92 11.34 8.14
C GLN A 309 -10.03 11.97 9.01
N SER A 310 -11.18 11.29 9.10
CA SER A 310 -12.35 11.75 9.87
C SER A 310 -12.36 11.19 11.29
N GLY A 311 -12.49 12.09 12.27
CA GLY A 311 -12.62 11.72 13.68
C GLY A 311 -13.95 11.04 14.02
N ALA A 312 -15.06 11.49 13.41
CA ALA A 312 -16.37 10.89 13.65
C ALA A 312 -16.45 9.47 13.10
N LEU A 313 -16.04 9.27 11.84
CA LEU A 313 -16.07 7.95 11.21
C LEU A 313 -15.05 6.99 11.82
N ALA A 314 -13.94 7.50 12.33
CA ALA A 314 -13.04 6.73 13.16
C ALA A 314 -13.74 6.07 14.36
N THR A 315 -14.58 6.82 15.10
CA THR A 315 -15.32 6.25 16.24
C THR A 315 -16.30 5.16 15.81
N THR A 316 -16.95 5.33 14.64
CA THR A 316 -17.82 4.32 14.04
C THR A 316 -17.05 3.06 13.66
N ILE A 317 -15.87 3.20 13.07
CA ILE A 317 -15.00 2.08 12.71
C ILE A 317 -14.56 1.33 13.97
N LEU A 318 -14.18 2.03 15.04
CA LEU A 318 -13.86 1.42 16.33
C LEU A 318 -15.06 0.67 16.92
N ASP A 319 -16.25 1.27 16.95
CA ASP A 319 -17.49 0.64 17.43
C ASP A 319 -17.79 -0.69 16.71
N TRP A 320 -17.70 -0.65 15.38
CA TRP A 320 -18.08 -1.79 14.56
C TRP A 320 -17.06 -2.93 14.61
N SER A 321 -15.77 -2.60 14.83
CA SER A 321 -14.72 -3.60 15.03
C SER A 321 -15.03 -4.55 16.20
N LEU A 322 -15.64 -4.03 17.27
CA LEU A 322 -16.07 -4.80 18.43
C LEU A 322 -17.14 -5.83 18.06
N LYS A 323 -18.15 -5.40 17.30
CA LYS A 323 -19.24 -6.27 16.83
C LYS A 323 -18.75 -7.40 15.94
N GLN A 324 -17.74 -7.15 15.11
CA GLN A 324 -17.22 -8.12 14.15
C GLN A 324 -16.09 -9.00 14.74
N GLY A 325 -15.70 -8.79 16.01
CA GLY A 325 -14.57 -9.50 16.62
C GLY A 325 -13.24 -9.22 15.94
N VAL A 326 -13.09 -8.03 15.34
CA VAL A 326 -11.89 -7.61 14.62
C VAL A 326 -10.99 -6.83 15.57
N GLY A 327 -9.86 -7.45 15.95
CA GLY A 327 -8.88 -6.79 16.80
C GLY A 327 -7.95 -5.83 16.04
N LEU A 328 -7.52 -4.77 16.71
CA LEU A 328 -6.66 -3.72 16.14
C LEU A 328 -5.20 -3.92 16.53
N SER A 329 -4.29 -3.71 15.58
CA SER A 329 -2.86 -3.53 15.84
C SER A 329 -2.50 -2.08 16.11
N GLY A 330 -3.35 -1.14 15.69
CA GLY A 330 -3.27 0.27 16.04
C GLY A 330 -4.32 1.07 15.29
N PHE A 331 -4.57 2.28 15.77
CA PHE A 331 -5.51 3.23 15.20
C PHE A 331 -4.90 4.62 15.27
N ALA A 332 -4.97 5.38 14.17
CA ALA A 332 -4.52 6.76 14.13
C ALA A 332 -5.47 7.65 13.33
N CYS A 333 -5.81 8.81 13.88
CA CYS A 333 -6.53 9.86 13.16
C CYS A 333 -5.55 10.96 12.74
N VAL A 334 -5.24 11.05 11.45
CA VAL A 334 -4.30 12.05 10.90
C VAL A 334 -4.91 13.45 10.80
N GLY A 335 -6.25 13.54 10.85
CA GLY A 335 -6.99 14.80 10.69
C GLY A 335 -7.14 15.23 9.23
N ALA A 336 -8.09 16.13 8.97
CA ALA A 336 -8.46 16.57 7.62
C ALA A 336 -7.27 17.13 6.82
N ASN A 337 -6.36 17.85 7.49
CA ASN A 337 -5.37 18.67 6.79
C ASN A 337 -4.01 18.01 6.63
N GLN A 338 -3.78 16.87 7.31
CA GLN A 338 -2.53 16.09 7.24
C GLN A 338 -1.28 16.97 7.28
N THR A 339 -1.25 17.94 8.21
CA THR A 339 -0.34 19.09 8.12
C THR A 339 1.12 18.70 8.18
N ASP A 340 1.50 17.73 9.02
CA ASP A 340 2.82 17.13 9.05
C ASP A 340 2.77 15.62 8.78
N VAL A 341 2.28 14.84 9.77
CA VAL A 341 2.16 13.39 9.63
C VAL A 341 0.93 13.04 8.80
N ASN A 342 1.12 12.27 7.73
CA ASN A 342 0.09 11.99 6.74
C ASN A 342 -0.12 10.48 6.48
N PHE A 343 -0.95 10.13 5.48
CA PHE A 343 -1.17 8.73 5.10
C PHE A 343 0.11 7.98 4.70
N ALA A 344 1.07 8.62 4.03
CA ALA A 344 2.32 7.97 3.64
C ALA A 344 3.13 7.54 4.86
N ASP A 345 3.23 8.42 5.84
CA ASP A 345 3.94 8.14 7.10
C ASP A 345 3.24 7.04 7.91
N MET A 346 1.90 7.06 7.95
CA MET A 346 1.11 6.03 8.62
C MET A 346 1.21 4.67 7.94
N VAL A 347 1.12 4.62 6.61
CA VAL A 347 1.27 3.39 5.83
C VAL A 347 2.64 2.79 6.08
N GLU A 348 3.70 3.60 6.12
CA GLU A 348 5.05 3.12 6.41
C GLU A 348 5.20 2.64 7.86
N HIS A 349 4.64 3.39 8.82
CA HIS A 349 4.66 2.99 10.23
C HIS A 349 4.02 1.61 10.44
N PHE A 350 2.78 1.44 9.98
CA PHE A 350 2.06 0.16 10.07
C PHE A 350 2.65 -0.92 9.14
N GLY A 351 3.25 -0.50 8.02
CA GLY A 351 3.99 -1.38 7.11
C GLY A 351 5.19 -2.03 7.79
N ASN A 352 5.92 -1.27 8.61
CA ASN A 352 7.10 -1.74 9.34
C ASN A 352 6.77 -2.40 10.70
N ASP A 353 5.55 -2.23 11.23
CA ASP A 353 5.15 -2.89 12.49
C ASP A 353 4.86 -4.38 12.29
N PRO A 354 5.60 -5.32 12.93
CA PRO A 354 5.38 -6.76 12.77
C PRO A 354 4.02 -7.24 13.29
N ASN A 355 3.34 -6.48 14.16
CA ASN A 355 2.02 -6.86 14.68
C ASN A 355 0.90 -6.57 13.67
N THR A 356 1.09 -5.58 12.80
CA THR A 356 0.14 -5.21 11.76
C THR A 356 0.29 -6.12 10.54
N HIS A 357 -0.78 -6.77 10.12
CA HIS A 357 -0.83 -7.62 8.92
C HIS A 357 -1.69 -7.03 7.80
N ALA A 358 -2.56 -6.07 8.11
CA ALA A 358 -3.38 -5.37 7.12
C ALA A 358 -3.61 -3.92 7.55
N ILE A 359 -3.77 -3.01 6.57
CA ILE A 359 -3.98 -1.60 6.82
C ILE A 359 -5.30 -1.17 6.20
N LEU A 360 -6.16 -0.54 6.99
CA LEU A 360 -7.41 0.07 6.56
C LEU A 360 -7.26 1.59 6.52
N LEU A 361 -7.56 2.19 5.39
CA LEU A 361 -7.47 3.63 5.16
C LEU A 361 -8.86 4.20 4.87
N TYR A 362 -9.28 5.19 5.65
CA TYR A 362 -10.42 6.03 5.33
C TYR A 362 -9.92 7.39 4.85
N ILE A 363 -10.07 7.66 3.55
CA ILE A 363 -9.48 8.78 2.82
C ILE A 363 -10.61 9.69 2.30
N GLU A 364 -10.52 10.99 2.59
CA GLU A 364 -11.37 12.03 1.99
C GLU A 364 -10.60 12.78 0.91
N ASP A 365 -9.34 13.17 1.18
CA ASP A 365 -8.39 13.73 0.22
C ASP A 365 -6.97 13.30 0.57
N LEU A 366 -6.16 12.98 -0.44
CA LEU A 366 -4.72 12.71 -0.28
C LEU A 366 -3.89 14.00 -0.27
N GLY A 367 -4.47 15.14 -0.64
CA GLY A 367 -3.80 16.43 -0.66
C GLY A 367 -3.12 16.72 -2.00
N ASN A 368 -1.98 17.41 -1.96
CA ASN A 368 -1.27 17.85 -3.17
C ASN A 368 -0.36 16.76 -3.77
N ASN A 369 0.24 17.06 -4.92
CA ASN A 369 1.13 16.15 -5.66
C ASN A 369 2.28 15.54 -4.81
N GLU A 370 2.83 16.27 -3.83
CA GLU A 370 3.89 15.73 -2.98
C GLU A 370 3.37 14.69 -1.98
N HIS A 371 2.17 14.90 -1.44
CA HIS A 371 1.51 13.92 -0.57
C HIS A 371 1.19 12.65 -1.35
N ILE A 372 0.65 12.79 -2.56
CA ILE A 372 0.26 11.65 -3.42
C ILE A 372 1.49 10.83 -3.83
N LYS A 373 2.62 11.46 -4.17
CA LYS A 373 3.89 10.74 -4.45
C LYS A 373 4.37 9.94 -3.25
N ARG A 374 4.51 10.59 -2.08
CA ARG A 374 4.95 9.92 -0.86
C ARG A 374 4.01 8.76 -0.52
N PHE A 375 2.70 8.96 -0.69
CA PHE A 375 1.69 7.94 -0.47
C PHE A 375 1.81 6.79 -1.47
N ALA A 376 1.93 7.07 -2.77
CA ALA A 376 2.07 6.05 -3.81
C ALA A 376 3.31 5.18 -3.58
N SER A 377 4.42 5.82 -3.25
CA SER A 377 5.68 5.16 -2.90
C SER A 377 5.54 4.30 -1.63
N ALA A 378 4.91 4.83 -0.57
CA ALA A 378 4.61 4.09 0.66
C ALA A 378 3.73 2.88 0.44
N ALA A 379 2.61 3.09 -0.25
CA ALA A 379 1.66 2.06 -0.57
C ALA A 379 2.30 0.96 -1.39
N ARG A 380 3.06 1.30 -2.44
CA ARG A 380 3.72 0.30 -3.30
C ARG A 380 4.67 -0.60 -2.52
N SER A 381 5.51 -0.03 -1.64
CA SER A 381 6.46 -0.81 -0.83
C SER A 381 5.76 -1.71 0.19
N VAL A 382 4.70 -1.20 0.82
CA VAL A 382 3.96 -1.93 1.86
C VAL A 382 3.01 -2.97 1.27
N ALA A 383 2.35 -2.68 0.15
CA ALA A 383 1.37 -3.57 -0.50
C ALA A 383 1.98 -4.90 -0.99
N LEU A 384 3.29 -4.94 -1.27
CA LEU A 384 4.03 -6.18 -1.54
C LEU A 384 4.02 -7.14 -0.34
N LYS A 385 4.02 -6.59 0.87
CA LYS A 385 4.12 -7.32 2.14
C LYS A 385 2.76 -7.53 2.78
N LYS A 386 1.93 -6.49 2.82
CA LYS A 386 0.71 -6.41 3.61
C LYS A 386 -0.42 -5.78 2.79
N PRO A 387 -1.64 -6.35 2.81
CA PRO A 387 -2.81 -5.75 2.17
C PRO A 387 -3.13 -4.36 2.72
N ILE A 388 -3.40 -3.43 1.80
CA ILE A 388 -3.89 -2.09 2.08
C ILE A 388 -5.28 -1.95 1.45
N ILE A 389 -6.29 -1.68 2.27
CA ILE A 389 -7.66 -1.43 1.84
C ILE A 389 -7.96 0.04 2.06
N ALA A 390 -8.40 0.73 1.01
CA ALA A 390 -8.80 2.13 1.10
C ALA A 390 -10.29 2.31 0.79
N MET A 391 -10.99 3.04 1.64
CA MET A 391 -12.26 3.65 1.28
C MET A 391 -12.00 5.11 0.97
N LYS A 392 -12.36 5.52 -0.24
CA LYS A 392 -12.32 6.91 -0.68
C LYS A 392 -13.74 7.41 -0.94
N MET A 393 -14.11 8.52 -0.30
CA MET A 393 -15.34 9.22 -0.68
C MET A 393 -15.25 9.75 -2.11
N ASN A 394 -16.23 9.43 -2.94
CA ASN A 394 -16.29 9.93 -4.31
C ASN A 394 -16.47 11.46 -4.26
N THR A 395 -15.70 12.16 -5.09
CA THR A 395 -15.81 13.60 -5.26
C THR A 395 -16.82 13.94 -6.36
N ASN A 396 -17.18 15.21 -6.49
CA ASN A 396 -17.95 15.68 -7.65
C ASN A 396 -17.11 15.65 -8.95
N ASN A 397 -15.79 15.49 -8.84
CA ASN A 397 -14.87 15.40 -9.96
C ASN A 397 -14.60 13.93 -10.33
N ARG A 398 -15.34 13.44 -11.33
CA ARG A 398 -15.26 12.04 -11.77
C ARG A 398 -13.87 11.67 -12.32
N ASP A 399 -13.18 12.62 -12.95
CA ASP A 399 -11.86 12.35 -13.53
C ASP A 399 -10.81 12.16 -12.44
N GLU A 400 -10.80 13.01 -11.41
CA GLU A 400 -9.92 12.83 -10.23
C GLU A 400 -10.12 11.47 -9.56
N ASP A 401 -11.38 11.02 -9.41
CA ASP A 401 -11.69 9.70 -8.87
C ASP A 401 -11.17 8.55 -9.76
N ASN A 402 -11.22 8.71 -11.08
CA ASN A 402 -10.66 7.75 -12.03
C ASN A 402 -9.13 7.70 -11.95
N TYR A 403 -8.47 8.85 -11.77
CA TYR A 403 -7.01 8.94 -11.65
C TYR A 403 -6.54 8.29 -10.37
N LEU A 404 -7.27 8.53 -9.28
CA LEU A 404 -7.01 7.89 -8.00
C LEU A 404 -7.23 6.37 -8.05
N ASN A 405 -8.25 5.90 -8.76
CA ASN A 405 -8.45 4.47 -9.01
C ASN A 405 -7.26 3.85 -9.76
N ALA A 406 -6.82 4.50 -10.84
CA ALA A 406 -5.66 4.06 -11.60
C ALA A 406 -4.39 4.04 -10.72
N LEU A 407 -4.23 5.02 -9.82
CA LEU A 407 -3.14 5.04 -8.86
C LEU A 407 -3.22 3.87 -7.87
N PHE A 408 -4.37 3.66 -7.23
CA PHE A 408 -4.55 2.62 -6.22
C PHE A 408 -4.26 1.23 -6.78
N GLU A 409 -4.78 0.91 -7.97
CA GLU A 409 -4.48 -0.36 -8.62
C GLU A 409 -2.99 -0.49 -8.96
N ARG A 410 -2.34 0.60 -9.37
CA ARG A 410 -0.92 0.62 -9.73
C ARG A 410 0.01 0.42 -8.53
N VAL A 411 -0.42 0.83 -7.34
CA VAL A 411 0.35 0.68 -6.09
C VAL A 411 -0.15 -0.45 -5.19
N GLY A 412 -1.07 -1.29 -5.68
CA GLY A 412 -1.53 -2.48 -4.96
C GLY A 412 -2.59 -2.25 -3.89
N ILE A 413 -3.20 -1.06 -3.83
CA ILE A 413 -4.28 -0.74 -2.89
C ILE A 413 -5.61 -1.30 -3.41
N LEU A 414 -6.37 -1.94 -2.54
CA LEU A 414 -7.74 -2.35 -2.81
C LEU A 414 -8.72 -1.22 -2.43
N ARG A 415 -9.37 -0.59 -3.42
CA ARG A 415 -10.47 0.37 -3.15
C ARG A 415 -11.77 -0.36 -2.85
N VAL A 416 -12.42 0.05 -1.77
CA VAL A 416 -13.82 -0.29 -1.43
C VAL A 416 -14.69 0.96 -1.43
N ASN A 417 -15.99 0.79 -1.58
CA ASN A 417 -16.95 1.87 -1.77
C ASN A 417 -17.72 2.23 -0.49
N SER A 418 -17.72 1.35 0.51
CA SER A 418 -18.40 1.60 1.79
C SER A 418 -17.58 1.10 2.98
N ILE A 419 -17.91 1.63 4.16
CA ILE A 419 -17.33 1.17 5.43
C ILE A 419 -17.70 -0.32 5.62
N GLU A 420 -18.92 -0.70 5.29
CA GLU A 420 -19.37 -2.10 5.39
C GLU A 420 -18.47 -3.05 4.60
N GLU A 421 -18.18 -2.71 3.34
CA GLU A 421 -17.30 -3.46 2.46
C GLU A 421 -15.86 -3.56 2.98
N MET A 422 -15.34 -2.48 3.58
CA MET A 422 -14.02 -2.46 4.21
C MET A 422 -13.90 -3.57 5.27
N PHE A 423 -14.92 -3.71 6.11
CA PHE A 423 -14.91 -4.73 7.15
C PHE A 423 -15.26 -6.13 6.62
N TYR A 424 -16.12 -6.27 5.62
CA TYR A 424 -16.32 -7.57 4.98
C TYR A 424 -15.00 -8.11 4.42
N MET A 425 -14.19 -7.24 3.83
CA MET A 425 -12.84 -7.60 3.40
C MET A 425 -11.89 -7.89 4.57
N SER A 426 -12.01 -7.19 5.70
CA SER A 426 -11.24 -7.49 6.92
C SER A 426 -11.49 -8.91 7.48
N GLN A 427 -12.65 -9.51 7.17
CA GLN A 427 -12.94 -10.90 7.56
C GLN A 427 -12.19 -11.94 6.70
N LEU A 428 -11.76 -11.56 5.49
CA LEU A 428 -10.99 -12.43 4.60
C LEU A 428 -9.48 -12.17 4.72
N ILE A 429 -9.11 -10.91 4.83
CA ILE A 429 -7.72 -10.46 4.75
C ILE A 429 -6.89 -10.96 5.94
N GLY A 430 -5.76 -11.57 5.63
CA GLY A 430 -4.87 -12.19 6.62
C GLY A 430 -5.42 -13.46 7.27
N LYS A 431 -6.62 -13.91 6.88
CA LYS A 431 -7.32 -15.09 7.40
C LYS A 431 -7.45 -16.21 6.37
N GLN A 432 -7.56 -15.87 5.09
CA GLN A 432 -7.70 -16.81 3.96
C GLN A 432 -6.65 -16.52 2.88
N ALA A 433 -6.48 -17.48 1.97
CA ALA A 433 -5.62 -17.31 0.80
C ALA A 433 -6.18 -16.30 -0.22
N ILE A 434 -5.29 -15.73 -1.02
CA ILE A 434 -5.67 -14.87 -2.15
C ILE A 434 -6.11 -15.78 -3.30
N THR A 435 -7.24 -15.47 -3.94
CA THR A 435 -7.72 -16.26 -5.08
C THR A 435 -6.79 -16.09 -6.28
N LYS A 436 -6.51 -17.17 -7.01
CA LYS A 436 -5.66 -17.15 -8.20
C LYS A 436 -6.44 -16.85 -9.48
N GLY A 437 -7.72 -17.18 -9.48
CA GLY A 437 -8.60 -16.98 -10.63
C GLY A 437 -9.91 -16.32 -10.24
N ASN A 438 -10.74 -16.11 -11.26
CA ASN A 438 -12.00 -15.40 -11.16
C ASN A 438 -13.20 -16.32 -10.92
N THR A 439 -12.96 -17.63 -10.69
CA THR A 439 -14.03 -18.60 -10.51
C THR A 439 -14.35 -18.90 -9.05
N ILE A 440 -15.63 -19.04 -8.72
CA ILE A 440 -16.07 -19.49 -7.40
C ILE A 440 -17.08 -20.62 -7.55
N THR A 441 -16.85 -21.74 -6.87
CA THR A 441 -17.79 -22.87 -6.85
C THR A 441 -18.67 -22.79 -5.60
N VAL A 442 -19.98 -22.86 -5.80
CA VAL A 442 -20.99 -22.75 -4.74
C VAL A 442 -21.46 -24.13 -4.32
N ILE A 443 -21.42 -24.42 -3.02
CA ILE A 443 -22.03 -25.60 -2.38
C ILE A 443 -23.23 -25.11 -1.59
N SER A 444 -24.42 -25.67 -1.78
CA SER A 444 -25.63 -25.20 -1.08
C SER A 444 -26.61 -26.34 -0.80
N ASN A 445 -27.31 -26.28 0.34
CA ASN A 445 -28.45 -27.16 0.64
C ASN A 445 -29.80 -26.64 0.10
N SER A 446 -29.80 -25.48 -0.57
CA SER A 446 -31.00 -24.82 -1.10
C SER A 446 -30.74 -24.27 -2.51
N GLY A 447 -31.58 -24.69 -3.46
CA GLY A 447 -31.51 -24.21 -4.85
C GLY A 447 -31.78 -22.70 -4.96
N GLY A 448 -32.80 -22.18 -4.28
CA GLY A 448 -33.12 -20.75 -4.32
C GLY A 448 -32.00 -19.87 -3.74
N ALA A 449 -31.36 -20.30 -2.66
CA ALA A 449 -30.21 -19.61 -2.09
C ALA A 449 -29.00 -19.66 -3.04
N ALA A 450 -28.78 -20.80 -3.71
CA ALA A 450 -27.72 -20.95 -4.69
C ALA A 450 -27.95 -20.02 -5.90
N THR A 451 -29.18 -19.86 -6.37
CA THR A 451 -29.52 -18.92 -7.46
C THR A 451 -29.16 -17.48 -7.11
N LEU A 452 -29.44 -17.02 -5.89
CA LEU A 452 -29.04 -15.67 -5.44
C LEU A 452 -27.53 -15.47 -5.49
N ALA A 453 -26.76 -16.50 -5.11
CA ALA A 453 -25.30 -16.45 -5.23
C ALA A 453 -24.85 -16.39 -6.69
N VAL A 454 -25.46 -17.18 -7.57
CA VAL A 454 -25.15 -17.18 -9.02
C VAL A 454 -25.47 -15.81 -9.64
N ASP A 455 -26.62 -15.22 -9.35
CA ASP A 455 -26.99 -13.89 -9.83
C ASP A 455 -25.98 -12.83 -9.36
N ALA A 456 -25.61 -12.86 -8.08
CA ALA A 456 -24.59 -11.96 -7.53
C ALA A 456 -23.20 -12.13 -8.17
N ILE A 457 -22.84 -13.35 -8.58
CA ILE A 457 -21.55 -13.63 -9.27
C ILE A 457 -21.54 -12.92 -10.62
N TYR A 458 -22.61 -13.10 -11.40
CA TYR A 458 -22.71 -12.56 -12.76
C TYR A 458 -22.93 -11.04 -12.81
N GLN A 459 -23.49 -10.42 -11.76
CA GLN A 459 -23.69 -8.96 -11.71
C GLN A 459 -22.41 -8.13 -11.89
N SER A 460 -21.24 -8.68 -11.54
CA SER A 460 -19.98 -7.92 -11.58
C SER A 460 -19.25 -7.94 -12.92
N ASN A 461 -19.61 -8.85 -13.84
CA ASN A 461 -18.92 -9.12 -15.11
C ASN A 461 -17.41 -9.44 -15.00
N ILE A 462 -16.86 -9.63 -13.79
CA ILE A 462 -15.42 -9.91 -13.59
C ILE A 462 -15.16 -11.28 -12.97
N THR A 463 -16.20 -11.94 -12.46
CA THR A 463 -16.14 -13.26 -11.83
C THR A 463 -17.14 -14.22 -12.45
N GLU A 464 -16.84 -15.51 -12.39
CA GLU A 464 -17.65 -16.57 -12.98
C GLU A 464 -17.94 -17.69 -11.97
N LEU A 465 -19.01 -18.44 -12.23
CA LEU A 465 -19.30 -19.65 -11.48
C LEU A 465 -18.34 -20.76 -11.92
N GLY A 466 -17.62 -21.35 -10.97
CA GLY A 466 -16.66 -22.42 -11.22
C GLY A 466 -17.35 -23.73 -11.59
N ALA A 467 -17.04 -24.27 -12.76
CA ALA A 467 -17.44 -25.62 -13.15
C ALA A 467 -16.60 -26.66 -12.40
N ILE A 468 -17.16 -27.84 -12.11
CA ILE A 468 -16.40 -28.98 -11.57
C ILE A 468 -16.04 -29.98 -12.68
N SER A 469 -14.98 -30.76 -12.46
CA SER A 469 -14.60 -31.84 -13.36
C SER A 469 -15.54 -33.05 -13.24
N ASN A 470 -15.64 -33.83 -14.32
CA ASN A 470 -16.44 -35.06 -14.32
C ASN A 470 -15.97 -36.06 -13.25
N LYS A 471 -14.68 -36.03 -12.90
CA LYS A 471 -14.10 -36.87 -11.84
C LYS A 471 -14.68 -36.46 -10.47
N SER A 472 -14.65 -35.18 -10.14
CA SER A 472 -15.19 -34.66 -8.88
C SER A 472 -16.71 -34.83 -8.80
N ALA A 473 -17.42 -34.65 -9.92
CA ALA A 473 -18.85 -34.90 -9.99
C ALA A 473 -19.21 -36.36 -9.65
N LYS A 474 -18.43 -37.34 -10.12
CA LYS A 474 -18.61 -38.76 -9.75
C LYS A 474 -18.29 -39.03 -8.28
N LEU A 475 -17.22 -38.45 -7.74
CA LEU A 475 -16.85 -38.59 -6.33
C LEU A 475 -17.93 -38.01 -5.40
N LEU A 476 -18.58 -36.91 -5.78
CA LEU A 476 -19.72 -36.36 -5.04
C LEU A 476 -20.87 -37.38 -5.01
N GLN A 477 -21.19 -38.01 -6.14
CA GLN A 477 -22.23 -39.04 -6.23
C GLN A 477 -21.91 -40.27 -5.34
N GLU A 478 -20.67 -40.75 -5.38
CA GLU A 478 -20.19 -41.86 -4.54
C GLU A 478 -20.22 -41.53 -3.04
N SER A 479 -20.11 -40.25 -2.69
CA SER A 479 -20.18 -39.75 -1.30
C SER A 479 -21.61 -39.55 -0.79
N GLY A 480 -22.62 -40.02 -1.53
CA GLY A 480 -24.03 -39.91 -1.16
C GLY A 480 -24.59 -38.49 -1.32
N ILE A 481 -24.00 -37.68 -2.20
CA ILE A 481 -24.53 -36.37 -2.61
C ILE A 481 -25.20 -36.55 -3.96
N ASP A 482 -26.47 -36.17 -4.05
CA ASP A 482 -27.19 -36.25 -5.32
C ASP A 482 -26.73 -35.16 -6.28
N VAL A 483 -26.10 -35.58 -7.38
CA VAL A 483 -25.52 -34.68 -8.39
C VAL A 483 -26.47 -34.58 -9.59
N GLU A 484 -26.75 -33.36 -10.05
CA GLU A 484 -27.55 -33.15 -11.26
C GLU A 484 -26.79 -33.62 -12.51
N GLU A 485 -27.50 -34.13 -13.52
CA GLU A 485 -26.89 -34.65 -14.76
C GLU A 485 -26.03 -33.60 -15.49
N ALA A 486 -26.40 -32.32 -15.37
CA ALA A 486 -25.63 -31.20 -15.90
C ALA A 486 -24.21 -31.09 -15.29
N LEU A 487 -24.04 -31.40 -13.99
CA LEU A 487 -22.72 -31.45 -13.33
C LEU A 487 -21.88 -32.63 -13.84
N LEU A 488 -22.51 -33.78 -14.09
CA LEU A 488 -21.84 -34.98 -14.63
C LEU A 488 -21.29 -34.76 -16.05
N SER A 489 -21.94 -33.89 -16.82
CA SER A 489 -21.50 -33.55 -18.18
C SER A 489 -20.21 -32.69 -18.22
N GLY A 490 -19.94 -31.93 -17.15
CA GLY A 490 -18.82 -30.98 -17.05
C GLY A 490 -18.85 -29.81 -18.06
N LYS A 491 -19.94 -29.66 -18.83
CA LYS A 491 -20.08 -28.64 -19.88
C LYS A 491 -20.65 -27.32 -19.37
N LYS A 492 -21.39 -27.34 -18.25
CA LYS A 492 -22.05 -26.16 -17.68
C LYS A 492 -21.68 -26.02 -16.21
N ALA A 493 -21.28 -24.81 -15.81
CA ALA A 493 -21.12 -24.49 -14.40
C ALA A 493 -22.50 -24.35 -13.75
N ILE A 494 -22.77 -25.13 -12.71
CA ILE A 494 -23.94 -24.99 -11.84
C ILE A 494 -23.52 -25.22 -10.37
N PRO A 495 -24.27 -24.69 -9.39
CA PRO A 495 -23.98 -24.92 -7.97
C PRO A 495 -24.09 -26.40 -7.59
N VAL A 496 -23.26 -26.84 -6.64
CA VAL A 496 -23.34 -28.17 -6.03
C VAL A 496 -24.46 -28.18 -5.00
N ASN A 497 -25.60 -28.75 -5.37
CA ASN A 497 -26.77 -28.85 -4.48
C ASN A 497 -26.71 -30.12 -3.63
N ILE A 498 -26.38 -29.98 -2.34
CA ILE A 498 -26.30 -31.11 -1.39
C ILE A 498 -27.65 -31.47 -0.76
N ARG A 499 -28.73 -30.87 -1.26
CA ARG A 499 -30.12 -31.05 -0.81
C ARG A 499 -30.37 -30.64 0.63
N ASN A 500 -31.65 -30.64 0.95
CA ASN A 500 -32.25 -29.95 2.07
C ASN A 500 -32.16 -30.77 3.39
N THR A 501 -31.77 -32.04 3.29
CA THR A 501 -31.49 -32.98 4.39
C THR A 501 -29.99 -33.18 4.66
N ALA A 502 -29.12 -32.32 4.12
CA ALA A 502 -27.67 -32.49 4.21
C ALA A 502 -27.17 -32.56 5.67
N THR A 503 -26.41 -33.61 6.00
CA THR A 503 -25.76 -33.77 7.30
C THR A 503 -24.44 -33.00 7.37
N PRO A 504 -23.91 -32.69 8.58
CA PRO A 504 -22.60 -32.07 8.73
C PRO A 504 -21.46 -32.78 7.98
N GLU A 505 -21.49 -34.11 7.92
CA GLU A 505 -20.51 -34.94 7.23
C GLU A 505 -20.59 -34.75 5.70
N GLN A 506 -21.79 -34.63 5.14
CA GLN A 506 -21.98 -34.36 3.71
C GLN A 506 -21.45 -32.98 3.32
N TYR A 507 -21.57 -31.97 4.19
CA TYR A 507 -20.94 -30.66 3.95
C TYR A 507 -19.42 -30.74 3.87
N VAL A 508 -18.79 -31.51 4.78
CA VAL A 508 -17.33 -31.68 4.79
C VAL A 508 -16.86 -32.47 3.56
N ALA A 509 -17.56 -33.54 3.19
CA ALA A 509 -17.26 -34.33 2.00
C ALA A 509 -17.40 -33.50 0.71
N ALA A 510 -18.49 -32.74 0.58
CA ALA A 510 -18.69 -31.83 -0.55
C ALA A 510 -17.58 -30.79 -0.66
N LEU A 511 -17.22 -30.17 0.48
CA LEU A 511 -16.16 -29.19 0.54
C LEU A 511 -14.82 -29.80 0.11
N ASP A 512 -14.42 -30.96 0.64
CA ASP A 512 -13.16 -31.61 0.30
C ASP A 512 -13.05 -31.93 -1.21
N ILE A 513 -14.11 -32.48 -1.80
CA ILE A 513 -14.11 -32.85 -3.22
C ILE A 513 -14.05 -31.60 -4.12
N VAL A 514 -14.90 -30.61 -3.86
CA VAL A 514 -14.94 -29.36 -4.65
C VAL A 514 -13.65 -28.56 -4.48
N TYR A 515 -13.09 -28.52 -3.27
CA TYR A 515 -11.86 -27.80 -2.98
C TYR A 515 -10.68 -28.33 -3.79
N ASN A 516 -10.57 -29.66 -3.89
CA ASN A 516 -9.49 -30.32 -4.62
C ASN A 516 -9.71 -30.35 -6.15
N ASP A 517 -10.84 -29.84 -6.66
CA ASP A 517 -11.07 -29.77 -8.10
C ASP A 517 -10.14 -28.73 -8.76
N PRO A 518 -9.46 -29.08 -9.87
CA PRO A 518 -8.54 -28.16 -10.54
C PRO A 518 -9.22 -26.95 -11.21
N LYS A 519 -10.54 -27.00 -11.46
CA LYS A 519 -11.30 -25.90 -12.07
C LYS A 519 -11.91 -24.92 -11.06
N THR A 520 -11.72 -25.18 -9.76
CA THR A 520 -12.26 -24.34 -8.68
C THR A 520 -11.15 -23.47 -8.09
N ASP A 521 -11.26 -22.15 -8.22
CA ASP A 521 -10.29 -21.23 -7.58
C ASP A 521 -10.70 -20.84 -6.14
N SER A 522 -11.99 -20.85 -5.83
CA SER A 522 -12.57 -20.45 -4.54
C SER A 522 -13.83 -21.24 -4.24
N VAL A 523 -14.15 -21.45 -2.95
CA VAL A 523 -15.37 -22.19 -2.54
C VAL A 523 -16.27 -21.32 -1.67
N LEU A 524 -17.57 -21.27 -2.00
CA LEU A 524 -18.62 -20.71 -1.16
C LEU A 524 -19.52 -21.82 -0.62
N VAL A 525 -19.49 -22.05 0.69
CA VAL A 525 -20.36 -23.01 1.38
C VAL A 525 -21.58 -22.30 1.95
N MET A 526 -22.75 -22.60 1.42
CA MET A 526 -24.02 -22.00 1.80
C MET A 526 -24.86 -22.94 2.65
N LEU A 527 -25.48 -22.40 3.69
CA LEU A 527 -26.43 -23.11 4.53
C LEU A 527 -27.67 -22.26 4.77
N THR A 528 -28.85 -22.83 4.53
CA THR A 528 -30.13 -22.32 5.03
C THR A 528 -30.69 -23.24 6.13
N PRO A 529 -31.27 -22.69 7.21
CA PRO A 529 -31.88 -23.47 8.27
C PRO A 529 -33.14 -24.15 7.73
N GLN A 530 -33.28 -25.44 8.01
CA GLN A 530 -34.41 -26.29 7.67
C GLN A 530 -34.65 -27.27 8.81
N THR A 531 -35.78 -27.98 8.77
CA THR A 531 -36.22 -28.86 9.86
C THR A 531 -35.20 -29.93 10.26
N ARG A 532 -34.31 -30.35 9.36
CA ARG A 532 -33.29 -31.39 9.60
C ARG A 532 -31.85 -30.91 9.57
N THR A 533 -31.59 -29.64 9.24
CA THR A 533 -30.22 -29.11 9.28
C THR A 533 -29.85 -28.68 10.69
N GLU A 534 -28.60 -28.92 11.09
CA GLU A 534 -28.04 -28.53 12.39
C GLU A 534 -26.96 -27.44 12.19
N PRO A 535 -27.31 -26.15 12.03
CA PRO A 535 -26.35 -25.11 11.63
C PRO A 535 -25.10 -25.04 12.52
N THR A 536 -25.28 -25.06 13.85
CA THR A 536 -24.18 -25.01 14.82
C THR A 536 -23.25 -26.21 14.69
N ARG A 537 -23.82 -27.41 14.50
CA ARG A 537 -23.04 -28.65 14.38
C ARG A 537 -22.30 -28.69 13.04
N THR A 538 -22.93 -28.28 11.95
CA THR A 538 -22.27 -28.12 10.64
C THR A 538 -21.11 -27.14 10.72
N ALA A 539 -21.27 -25.99 11.39
CA ALA A 539 -20.20 -25.03 11.61
C ALA A 539 -19.00 -25.64 12.37
N GLN A 540 -19.24 -26.45 13.40
CA GLN A 540 -18.17 -27.13 14.15
C GLN A 540 -17.40 -28.14 13.31
N PHE A 541 -18.09 -28.88 12.42
CA PHE A 541 -17.46 -29.85 11.53
C PHE A 541 -16.61 -29.14 10.46
N LEU A 542 -17.17 -28.10 9.82
CA LEU A 542 -16.43 -27.27 8.87
C LEU A 542 -15.22 -26.60 9.54
N GLN A 543 -15.39 -26.05 10.74
CA GLN A 543 -14.31 -25.46 11.53
C GLN A 543 -13.17 -26.45 11.74
N ARG A 544 -13.46 -27.65 12.29
CA ARG A 544 -12.44 -28.67 12.56
C ARG A 544 -11.70 -29.03 11.28
N TYR A 545 -12.44 -29.35 10.21
CA TYR A 545 -11.88 -29.71 8.92
C TYR A 545 -10.95 -28.63 8.36
N ILE A 546 -11.45 -27.39 8.26
CA ILE A 546 -10.70 -26.27 7.66
C ILE A 546 -9.47 -25.94 8.50
N VAL A 547 -9.58 -25.89 9.83
CA VAL A 547 -8.45 -25.59 10.72
C VAL A 547 -7.38 -26.68 10.66
N GLU A 548 -7.77 -27.96 10.66
CA GLU A 548 -6.84 -29.09 10.54
C GLU A 548 -6.09 -29.05 9.21
N LYS A 549 -6.80 -28.91 8.08
CA LYS A 549 -6.19 -28.86 6.75
C LYS A 549 -5.33 -27.62 6.53
N THR A 550 -5.68 -26.49 7.16
CA THR A 550 -4.84 -25.29 7.16
C THR A 550 -3.52 -25.53 7.89
N LYS A 551 -3.56 -26.17 9.07
CA LYS A 551 -2.36 -26.53 9.84
C LYS A 551 -1.46 -27.53 9.11
N GLU A 552 -2.05 -28.42 8.30
CA GLU A 552 -1.31 -29.34 7.42
C GLU A 552 -0.71 -28.67 6.18
N GLY A 553 -0.98 -27.37 5.93
CA GLY A 553 -0.53 -26.67 4.73
C GLY A 553 -1.22 -27.13 3.44
N LYS A 554 -2.35 -27.86 3.54
CA LYS A 554 -3.07 -28.42 2.37
C LYS A 554 -4.07 -27.46 1.75
N LEU A 555 -4.43 -26.38 2.46
CA LEU A 555 -5.35 -25.37 1.94
C LEU A 555 -4.59 -24.17 1.35
N SER A 556 -4.73 -23.94 0.04
CA SER A 556 -4.14 -22.83 -0.72
C SER A 556 -5.15 -21.93 -1.46
N LYS A 557 -6.43 -22.32 -1.48
CA LYS A 557 -7.58 -21.59 -2.05
C LYS A 557 -8.48 -21.05 -0.93
N PRO A 558 -9.12 -19.88 -1.10
CA PRO A 558 -10.01 -19.32 -0.08
C PRO A 558 -11.32 -20.11 0.04
N ILE A 559 -11.79 -20.24 1.29
CA ILE A 559 -13.08 -20.84 1.63
C ILE A 559 -13.91 -19.78 2.36
N MET A 560 -15.14 -19.56 1.89
CA MET A 560 -16.09 -18.66 2.51
C MET A 560 -17.37 -19.41 2.86
N CYS A 561 -18.03 -19.01 3.94
CA CYS A 561 -19.31 -19.56 4.36
C CYS A 561 -20.41 -18.49 4.28
N CYS A 562 -21.61 -18.88 3.86
CA CYS A 562 -22.80 -18.05 3.91
C CYS A 562 -23.91 -18.82 4.64
N PHE A 563 -24.09 -18.51 5.93
CA PHE A 563 -25.11 -19.14 6.75
C PHE A 563 -26.27 -18.15 6.86
N MET A 564 -27.26 -18.37 6.01
CA MET A 564 -28.39 -17.45 5.82
C MET A 564 -29.42 -17.64 6.91
N GLY A 565 -29.82 -16.55 7.58
CA GLY A 565 -30.81 -16.58 8.65
C GLY A 565 -30.44 -15.68 9.82
N GLY A 566 -31.29 -15.69 10.85
CA GLY A 566 -31.07 -14.96 12.10
C GLY A 566 -30.66 -15.89 13.23
N ARG A 567 -31.55 -16.03 14.21
CA ARG A 567 -31.31 -16.71 15.50
C ARG A 567 -30.67 -18.09 15.37
N ASP A 568 -31.19 -18.95 14.50
CA ASP A 568 -30.81 -20.37 14.48
C ASP A 568 -29.43 -20.63 13.84
N VAL A 569 -28.90 -19.67 13.06
CA VAL A 569 -27.59 -19.76 12.41
C VAL A 569 -26.52 -18.87 13.06
N GLU A 570 -26.91 -17.95 13.95
CA GLU A 570 -26.02 -16.98 14.60
C GLU A 570 -24.83 -17.67 15.28
N ALA A 571 -25.11 -18.68 16.12
CA ALA A 571 -24.08 -19.44 16.81
C ALA A 571 -23.11 -20.13 15.83
N GLY A 572 -23.63 -20.67 14.72
CA GLY A 572 -22.80 -21.26 13.66
C GLY A 572 -21.87 -20.23 13.02
N ARG A 573 -22.36 -19.02 12.70
CA ARG A 573 -21.52 -17.94 12.17
C ARG A 573 -20.45 -17.49 13.15
N SER A 574 -20.79 -17.31 14.43
CA SER A 574 -19.82 -16.91 15.46
C SER A 574 -18.71 -17.94 15.63
N ILE A 575 -19.02 -19.24 15.55
CA ILE A 575 -18.03 -20.33 15.61
C ILE A 575 -17.04 -20.23 14.43
N LEU A 576 -17.54 -20.04 13.21
CA LEU A 576 -16.71 -19.90 12.02
C LEU A 576 -15.83 -18.65 12.07
N LEU A 577 -16.39 -17.50 12.46
CA LEU A 577 -15.65 -16.23 12.57
C LEU A 577 -14.53 -16.31 13.61
N SER A 578 -14.81 -16.93 14.77
CA SER A 578 -13.82 -17.15 15.84
C SER A 578 -12.68 -18.08 15.39
N ALA A 579 -12.93 -18.91 14.37
CA ALA A 579 -11.96 -19.79 13.74
C ALA A 579 -11.21 -19.16 12.56
N ASN A 580 -11.39 -17.86 12.29
CA ASN A 580 -10.87 -17.15 11.11
C ASN A 580 -11.42 -17.68 9.77
N ILE A 581 -12.63 -18.22 9.76
CA ILE A 581 -13.35 -18.60 8.54
C ILE A 581 -14.39 -17.50 8.23
N PRO A 582 -14.31 -16.81 7.08
CA PRO A 582 -15.27 -15.77 6.73
C PRO A 582 -16.69 -16.33 6.67
N ALA A 583 -17.61 -15.77 7.44
CA ALA A 583 -18.99 -16.24 7.54
C ALA A 583 -19.98 -15.09 7.38
N PHE A 584 -20.75 -15.12 6.30
CA PHE A 584 -21.67 -14.05 5.90
C PHE A 584 -23.13 -14.43 6.08
N ALA A 585 -23.98 -13.42 6.20
CA ALA A 585 -25.44 -13.58 6.28
C ALA A 585 -26.10 -13.75 4.90
N PHE A 586 -25.50 -13.13 3.88
CA PHE A 586 -26.08 -12.95 2.56
C PHE A 586 -25.06 -13.33 1.47
N PRO A 587 -25.48 -14.05 0.42
CA PRO A 587 -24.59 -14.49 -0.65
C PRO A 587 -24.00 -13.33 -1.44
N GLU A 588 -24.75 -12.23 -1.61
CA GLU A 588 -24.29 -11.02 -2.31
C GLU A 588 -23.04 -10.44 -1.65
N ILE A 589 -22.98 -10.48 -0.32
CA ILE A 589 -21.82 -10.02 0.45
C ILE A 589 -20.64 -10.97 0.24
N ALA A 590 -20.86 -12.28 0.35
CA ALA A 590 -19.80 -13.28 0.20
C ALA A 590 -19.18 -13.22 -1.21
N THR A 591 -20.02 -13.12 -2.23
CA THR A 591 -19.60 -12.97 -3.62
C THR A 591 -18.89 -11.64 -3.86
N LYS A 592 -19.35 -10.54 -3.24
CA LYS A 592 -18.67 -9.24 -3.34
C LYS A 592 -17.29 -9.24 -2.70
N VAL A 593 -17.14 -9.92 -1.57
CA VAL A 593 -15.83 -10.16 -0.93
C VAL A 593 -14.92 -10.99 -1.83
N PHE A 594 -15.45 -12.01 -2.50
CA PHE A 594 -14.70 -12.77 -3.51
C PHE A 594 -14.23 -11.89 -4.66
N GLN A 595 -15.10 -11.04 -5.21
CA GLN A 595 -14.77 -10.10 -6.28
C GLN A 595 -13.65 -9.13 -5.87
N TYR A 596 -13.69 -8.63 -4.64
CA TYR A 596 -12.61 -7.80 -4.10
C TYR A 596 -11.31 -8.59 -3.89
N ASN A 597 -11.38 -9.84 -3.44
CA ASN A 597 -10.20 -10.71 -3.34
C ASN A 597 -9.55 -10.96 -4.71
N TYR A 598 -10.37 -11.15 -5.75
CA TYR A 598 -9.89 -11.28 -7.13
C TYR A 598 -9.26 -9.99 -7.65
N ARG A 599 -9.91 -8.83 -7.44
CA ARG A 599 -9.33 -7.51 -7.78
C ARG A 599 -8.01 -7.28 -7.05
N TYR A 600 -7.94 -7.65 -5.77
CA TYR A 600 -6.71 -7.56 -4.99
C TYR A 600 -5.59 -8.45 -5.57
N SER A 601 -5.90 -9.68 -5.99
CA SER A 601 -4.93 -10.52 -6.71
C SER A 601 -4.39 -9.85 -7.97
N LYS A 602 -5.26 -9.21 -8.77
CA LYS A 602 -4.85 -8.48 -9.97
C LYS A 602 -4.01 -7.24 -9.66
N ASN A 603 -4.35 -6.52 -8.59
CA ASN A 603 -3.54 -5.39 -8.13
C ASN A 603 -2.15 -5.84 -7.64
N LEU A 604 -2.05 -7.02 -7.03
CA LEU A 604 -0.76 -7.61 -6.65
C LEU A 604 0.04 -8.04 -7.89
N GLU A 605 -0.59 -8.64 -8.90
CA GLU A 605 0.07 -8.95 -10.19
C GLU A 605 0.75 -7.68 -10.76
N ASN A 606 0.05 -6.55 -10.76
CA ASN A 606 0.59 -5.25 -11.24
C ASN A 606 1.82 -4.74 -10.47
N LEU A 607 1.98 -5.14 -9.21
CA LEU A 607 3.15 -4.78 -8.41
C LEU A 607 4.38 -5.58 -8.80
N TYR A 608 4.18 -6.88 -9.08
CA TYR A 608 5.23 -7.84 -9.43
C TYR A 608 5.55 -7.88 -10.93
N GLU A 609 4.92 -7.04 -11.73
CA GLU A 609 5.21 -6.94 -13.16
C GLU A 609 6.35 -5.96 -13.43
N ASP A 610 7.25 -6.38 -14.32
CA ASP A 610 8.42 -5.61 -14.71
C ASP A 610 8.00 -4.27 -15.37
N PRO A 611 8.47 -3.12 -14.86
CA PRO A 611 8.31 -1.82 -15.51
C PRO A 611 8.93 -1.74 -16.91
N SER A 612 9.74 -2.73 -17.32
CA SER A 612 10.36 -2.74 -18.65
C SER A 612 9.32 -2.60 -19.76
N LEU A 613 9.58 -1.67 -20.66
CA LEU A 613 8.65 -1.18 -21.68
C LEU A 613 8.60 -2.10 -22.91
N LEU A 614 8.61 -3.43 -22.70
CA LEU A 614 8.91 -4.52 -23.66
C LEU A 614 10.41 -4.88 -23.70
N ASP A 615 10.69 -6.18 -23.74
CA ASP A 615 12.04 -6.77 -23.77
C ASP A 615 12.89 -6.40 -25.01
N ASN A 616 12.33 -5.71 -26.00
CA ASN A 616 13.02 -5.26 -27.22
C ASN A 616 13.59 -3.82 -27.09
N ASP A 617 13.82 -3.36 -25.87
CA ASP A 617 14.31 -2.02 -25.53
C ASP A 617 15.80 -1.84 -25.87
N ASP A 618 16.10 -1.52 -27.14
CA ASP A 618 17.43 -1.02 -27.50
C ASP A 618 17.60 0.40 -26.93
N ALA A 619 18.23 0.49 -25.75
CA ALA A 619 18.39 1.73 -24.98
C ALA A 619 19.02 2.86 -25.81
N SER A 620 19.82 2.52 -26.82
CA SER A 620 20.46 3.45 -27.74
C SER A 620 19.47 4.15 -28.69
N GLN A 621 18.60 3.39 -29.38
CA GLN A 621 17.56 3.93 -30.24
C GLN A 621 16.58 4.76 -29.44
N ASN A 622 16.30 4.30 -28.23
CA ASN A 622 15.42 4.95 -27.30
C ASN A 622 15.91 6.37 -26.97
N GLU A 623 17.15 6.55 -26.50
CA GLU A 623 17.64 7.89 -26.16
C GLU A 623 17.71 8.81 -27.39
N SER A 624 18.01 8.24 -28.58
CA SER A 624 17.99 8.97 -29.85
C SER A 624 16.61 9.55 -30.17
N SER A 625 15.53 8.77 -30.05
CA SER A 625 14.16 9.25 -30.28
C SER A 625 13.77 10.40 -29.35
N LYS A 626 14.13 10.28 -28.06
CA LYS A 626 13.89 11.33 -27.06
C LYS A 626 14.63 12.62 -27.41
N GLN A 627 15.92 12.52 -27.76
CA GLN A 627 16.72 13.67 -28.14
C GLN A 627 16.13 14.38 -29.38
N LYS A 628 15.86 13.63 -30.44
CA LYS A 628 15.26 14.15 -31.69
C LYS A 628 13.92 14.85 -31.44
N ALA A 629 13.07 14.25 -30.62
CA ALA A 629 11.77 14.82 -30.26
C ALA A 629 11.90 16.16 -29.51
N ARG A 630 12.81 16.23 -28.53
CA ARG A 630 13.04 17.45 -27.76
C ARG A 630 13.68 18.55 -28.60
N GLU A 631 14.65 18.20 -29.46
CA GLU A 631 15.25 19.14 -30.43
C GLU A 631 14.20 19.70 -31.38
N TYR A 632 13.30 18.85 -31.87
CA TYR A 632 12.19 19.26 -32.72
C TYR A 632 11.27 20.27 -32.02
N ILE A 633 10.77 19.96 -30.81
CA ILE A 633 9.90 20.89 -30.06
C ILE A 633 10.63 22.20 -29.74
N LYS A 634 11.90 22.15 -29.35
CA LYS A 634 12.73 23.35 -29.13
C LYS A 634 12.84 24.21 -30.38
N SER A 635 13.10 23.62 -31.54
CA SER A 635 13.18 24.36 -32.81
C SER A 635 11.87 25.08 -33.17
N LEU A 636 10.72 24.51 -32.79
CA LEU A 636 9.42 25.15 -32.97
C LEU A 636 9.21 26.33 -32.02
N LEU A 637 9.64 26.19 -30.76
CA LEU A 637 9.60 27.26 -29.76
C LEU A 637 10.60 28.39 -30.05
N GLU A 638 11.75 28.09 -30.66
CA GLU A 638 12.70 29.10 -31.13
C GLU A 638 12.10 29.95 -32.25
N LYS A 639 11.33 29.34 -33.17
CA LYS A 639 10.62 30.06 -34.23
C LYS A 639 9.44 30.87 -33.72
N ASN A 640 8.74 30.37 -32.69
CA ASN A 640 7.62 31.07 -32.07
C ASN A 640 7.59 30.79 -30.55
N PRO A 641 8.18 31.68 -29.73
CA PRO A 641 8.26 31.51 -28.27
C PRO A 641 6.92 31.43 -27.55
N ASN A 642 5.86 31.96 -28.15
CA ASN A 642 4.50 31.98 -27.59
C ASN A 642 3.60 30.88 -28.17
N LYS A 643 4.18 29.85 -28.81
CA LYS A 643 3.40 28.75 -29.39
C LYS A 643 2.80 27.87 -28.29
N GLU A 644 1.47 27.93 -28.16
CA GLU A 644 0.74 27.12 -27.15
C GLU A 644 0.16 25.82 -27.72
N ALA A 645 0.05 25.67 -29.05
CA ALA A 645 -0.47 24.47 -29.70
C ALA A 645 0.34 24.12 -30.96
N LEU A 646 0.52 22.83 -31.22
CA LEU A 646 1.05 22.32 -32.48
C LEU A 646 -0.10 22.01 -33.43
N ASN A 647 0.12 22.23 -34.73
CA ASN A 647 -0.83 21.78 -35.75
C ASN A 647 -0.71 20.26 -35.95
N GLU A 648 -1.64 19.69 -36.73
CA GLU A 648 -1.70 18.24 -36.97
C GLU A 648 -0.41 17.70 -37.62
N TYR A 649 0.14 18.41 -38.62
CA TYR A 649 1.37 17.99 -39.30
C TYR A 649 2.56 17.94 -38.33
N GLU A 650 2.68 18.96 -37.48
CA GLU A 650 3.75 19.03 -36.48
C GLU A 650 3.62 17.93 -35.42
N SER A 651 2.38 17.65 -35.00
CA SER A 651 2.06 16.61 -34.03
C SER A 651 2.30 15.20 -34.58
N GLN A 652 1.95 14.97 -35.87
CA GLN A 652 2.24 13.73 -36.58
C GLN A 652 3.75 13.47 -36.70
N HIS A 653 4.55 14.51 -36.96
CA HIS A 653 6.00 14.35 -37.00
C HIS A 653 6.55 13.86 -35.66
N LEU A 654 6.07 14.44 -34.54
CA LEU A 654 6.46 14.00 -33.20
C LEU A 654 6.09 12.53 -32.94
N LEU A 655 4.87 12.11 -33.31
CA LEU A 655 4.44 10.71 -33.19
C LEU A 655 5.34 9.74 -33.98
N SER A 656 5.75 10.14 -35.19
CA SER A 656 6.61 9.32 -36.05
C SER A 656 8.00 9.05 -35.42
N LEU A 657 8.54 9.99 -34.64
CA LEU A 657 9.83 9.84 -33.94
C LEU A 657 9.81 8.74 -32.85
N TYR A 658 8.62 8.40 -32.36
CA TYR A 658 8.38 7.30 -31.41
C TYR A 658 7.82 6.05 -32.09
N GLY A 659 7.84 5.97 -33.43
CA GLY A 659 7.34 4.82 -34.18
C GLY A 659 5.84 4.61 -34.04
N ILE A 660 5.07 5.69 -33.87
CA ILE A 660 3.60 5.67 -33.94
C ILE A 660 3.21 6.02 -35.37
N GLY A 661 2.41 5.16 -36.01
CA GLY A 661 2.02 5.31 -37.41
C GLY A 661 1.19 6.56 -37.65
N VAL A 662 1.52 7.30 -38.72
CA VAL A 662 0.82 8.50 -39.18
C VAL A 662 0.61 8.41 -40.69
N PRO A 663 -0.47 9.00 -41.24
CA PRO A 663 -0.66 9.01 -42.69
C PRO A 663 0.46 9.80 -43.38
N GLN A 664 0.71 9.48 -44.65
CA GLN A 664 1.61 10.30 -45.46
C GLN A 664 0.96 11.66 -45.69
N THR A 665 1.51 12.71 -45.08
CA THR A 665 0.91 14.05 -45.08
C THR A 665 1.80 15.05 -45.81
N ARG A 666 1.21 15.89 -46.66
CA ARG A 666 1.85 17.06 -47.28
C ARG A 666 0.99 18.31 -47.09
N ILE A 667 1.64 19.47 -46.91
CA ILE A 667 0.96 20.77 -46.82
C ILE A 667 0.86 21.36 -48.23
N ALA A 668 -0.30 21.91 -48.57
CA ALA A 668 -0.55 22.60 -49.82
C ALA A 668 -1.27 23.94 -49.57
N ASN A 669 -0.72 25.02 -50.13
CA ASN A 669 -1.23 26.38 -50.00
C ASN A 669 -2.05 26.82 -51.22
N SER A 670 -2.05 26.04 -52.30
CA SER A 670 -2.83 26.23 -53.52
C SER A 670 -3.52 24.94 -53.96
N ALA A 671 -4.52 25.05 -54.83
CA ALA A 671 -5.20 23.90 -55.41
C ALA A 671 -4.25 23.06 -56.29
N GLU A 672 -3.31 23.72 -56.97
CA GLU A 672 -2.28 23.10 -57.80
C GLU A 672 -1.29 22.28 -56.95
N GLU A 673 -0.80 22.85 -55.84
CA GLU A 673 0.05 22.14 -54.89
C GLU A 673 -0.69 20.95 -54.26
N ALA A 674 -1.98 21.08 -53.98
CA ALA A 674 -2.78 19.99 -53.41
C ALA A 674 -2.91 18.81 -54.38
N VAL A 675 -3.06 19.10 -55.69
CA VAL A 675 -3.09 18.07 -56.74
C VAL A 675 -1.73 17.40 -56.88
N GLU A 676 -0.64 18.16 -56.87
CA GLU A 676 0.71 17.59 -56.97
C GLU A 676 1.04 16.70 -55.76
N ALA A 677 0.68 17.14 -54.56
CA ALA A 677 0.77 16.33 -53.36
C ALA A 677 -0.08 15.05 -53.46
N ALA A 678 -1.30 15.14 -54.00
CA ALA A 678 -2.18 13.98 -54.20
C ALA A 678 -1.61 12.98 -55.21
N LYS A 679 -0.99 13.45 -56.30
CA LYS A 679 -0.30 12.59 -57.29
C LYS A 679 0.85 11.82 -56.67
N HIS A 680 1.62 12.47 -55.81
CA HIS A 680 2.75 11.84 -55.15
C HIS A 680 2.32 10.83 -54.08
N ILE A 681 1.23 11.10 -53.35
CA ILE A 681 0.71 10.18 -52.32
C ILE A 681 -0.03 9.00 -52.97
N GLY A 682 -0.76 9.26 -54.07
CA GLY A 682 -1.64 8.30 -54.72
C GLY A 682 -3.09 8.39 -54.23
N TYR A 683 -4.05 8.19 -55.12
CA TYR A 683 -5.49 8.23 -54.82
C TYR A 683 -5.99 6.90 -54.23
N PRO A 684 -7.01 6.91 -53.35
CA PRO A 684 -7.74 8.09 -52.84
C PRO A 684 -7.00 8.89 -51.76
N VAL A 685 -7.24 10.20 -51.73
CA VAL A 685 -6.69 11.13 -50.74
C VAL A 685 -7.77 11.83 -49.92
N VAL A 686 -7.35 12.39 -48.79
CA VAL A 686 -8.13 13.22 -47.88
C VAL A 686 -7.56 14.63 -47.88
N LEU A 687 -8.43 15.63 -47.95
CA LEU A 687 -8.06 17.03 -47.69
C LEU A 687 -8.56 17.43 -46.30
N LYS A 688 -7.67 18.00 -45.49
CA LYS A 688 -8.03 18.62 -44.21
C LYS A 688 -7.53 20.04 -44.11
N LEU A 689 -8.29 20.91 -43.48
CA LEU A 689 -7.88 22.28 -43.19
C LEU A 689 -6.55 22.30 -42.42
N HIS A 690 -5.55 23.00 -42.99
CA HIS A 690 -4.32 23.32 -42.29
C HIS A 690 -4.49 24.71 -41.67
N ASN A 691 -4.68 24.77 -40.35
CA ASN A 691 -4.80 26.03 -39.61
C ASN A 691 -3.93 26.01 -38.35
N SER A 692 -3.41 27.19 -37.98
CA SER A 692 -2.70 27.42 -36.73
C SER A 692 -3.65 27.64 -35.54
N ASP A 693 -4.88 28.07 -35.78
CA ASP A 693 -5.89 28.27 -34.73
C ASP A 693 -6.68 26.98 -34.49
N THR A 694 -6.59 26.43 -33.27
CA THR A 694 -7.16 25.13 -32.86
C THR A 694 -8.45 25.25 -32.06
N THR A 695 -9.03 26.46 -31.95
CA THR A 695 -10.21 26.72 -31.10
C THR A 695 -11.52 26.20 -31.67
N ILE A 696 -11.63 26.01 -32.99
CA ILE A 696 -12.86 25.53 -33.67
C ILE A 696 -12.57 24.15 -34.31
N SER A 697 -13.52 23.21 -34.16
CA SER A 697 -13.42 21.88 -34.75
C SER A 697 -13.35 21.95 -36.28
N LYS A 698 -12.41 21.21 -36.88
CA LYS A 698 -12.24 21.12 -38.34
C LYS A 698 -13.51 20.61 -39.03
N LEU A 699 -14.23 19.71 -38.37
CA LEU A 699 -15.47 19.14 -38.89
C LEU A 699 -16.58 20.18 -38.97
N ASP A 700 -16.69 21.05 -37.96
CA ASP A 700 -17.73 22.08 -37.88
C ASP A 700 -17.55 23.17 -38.96
N LEU A 701 -16.31 23.41 -39.38
CA LEU A 701 -15.98 24.31 -40.49
C LEU A 701 -16.13 23.67 -41.88
N GLY A 702 -16.56 22.40 -41.96
CA GLY A 702 -16.55 21.65 -43.22
C GLY A 702 -15.13 21.45 -43.77
N GLY A 703 -14.12 21.53 -42.90
CA GLY A 703 -12.70 21.53 -43.25
C GLY A 703 -12.11 20.14 -43.49
N VAL A 704 -12.91 19.08 -43.60
CA VAL A 704 -12.46 17.70 -43.83
C VAL A 704 -13.24 17.10 -44.98
N LEU A 705 -12.55 16.76 -46.07
CA LEU A 705 -13.12 16.10 -47.24
C LEU A 705 -12.41 14.76 -47.47
N LEU A 706 -13.17 13.68 -47.35
CA LEU A 706 -12.68 12.31 -47.50
C LEU A 706 -12.93 11.78 -48.92
N ASN A 707 -12.28 10.69 -49.30
CA ASN A 707 -12.57 9.94 -50.53
C ASN A 707 -12.46 10.76 -51.84
N LEU A 708 -11.36 11.49 -52.02
CA LEU A 708 -11.08 12.20 -53.26
C LEU A 708 -10.29 11.27 -54.19
N MET A 709 -10.89 10.93 -55.33
CA MET A 709 -10.43 9.85 -56.23
C MET A 709 -9.58 10.37 -57.41
N ASP A 710 -9.63 11.67 -57.71
CA ASP A 710 -8.99 12.24 -58.89
C ASP A 710 -8.61 13.72 -58.68
N GLU A 711 -7.84 14.27 -59.64
CA GLU A 711 -7.37 15.65 -59.62
C GLU A 711 -8.50 16.68 -59.55
N LYS A 712 -9.62 16.42 -60.23
CA LYS A 712 -10.75 17.35 -60.31
C LYS A 712 -11.44 17.46 -58.95
N GLN A 713 -11.63 16.35 -58.27
CA GLN A 713 -12.18 16.29 -56.92
C GLN A 713 -11.27 16.99 -55.90
N VAL A 714 -9.95 16.85 -56.03
CA VAL A 714 -8.99 17.56 -55.15
C VAL A 714 -9.07 19.09 -55.34
N LYS A 715 -9.08 19.58 -56.59
CA LYS A 715 -9.22 21.03 -56.86
C LYS A 715 -10.55 21.59 -56.32
N GLN A 716 -11.65 20.87 -56.56
CA GLN A 716 -12.96 21.27 -56.06
C GLN A 716 -13.00 21.26 -54.53
N GLY A 717 -12.42 20.23 -53.90
CA GLY A 717 -12.35 20.11 -52.45
C GLY A 717 -11.55 21.24 -51.79
N PHE A 718 -10.39 21.59 -52.34
CA PHE A 718 -9.58 22.72 -51.86
C PHE A 718 -10.38 24.02 -51.85
N ASN A 719 -11.03 24.34 -52.97
CA ASN A 719 -11.83 25.56 -53.10
C ASN A 719 -13.04 25.56 -52.17
N SER A 720 -13.68 24.41 -51.97
CA SER A 720 -14.81 24.28 -51.04
C SER A 720 -14.40 24.52 -49.59
N ILE A 721 -13.25 23.97 -49.15
CA ILE A 721 -12.73 24.20 -47.80
C ILE A 721 -12.39 25.69 -47.63
N LYS A 722 -11.69 26.28 -48.60
CA LYS A 722 -11.32 27.70 -48.57
C LYS A 722 -12.55 28.61 -48.41
N GLN A 723 -13.58 28.40 -49.24
CA GLN A 723 -14.82 29.17 -49.18
C GLN A 723 -15.56 28.97 -47.85
N SER A 724 -15.59 27.76 -47.32
CA SER A 724 -16.25 27.47 -46.04
C SER A 724 -15.57 28.21 -44.87
N VAL A 725 -14.23 28.17 -44.84
CA VAL A 725 -13.42 28.80 -43.78
C VAL A 725 -13.49 30.33 -43.85
N GLU A 726 -13.43 30.90 -45.05
CA GLU A 726 -13.54 32.35 -45.26
C GLU A 726 -14.93 32.89 -44.84
N LYS A 727 -16.00 32.10 -45.01
CA LYS A 727 -17.36 32.47 -44.53
C LYS A 727 -17.46 32.50 -43.00
N SER A 728 -16.61 31.75 -42.31
CA SER A 728 -16.60 31.66 -40.84
C SER A 728 -15.66 32.67 -40.18
N ASN A 729 -15.15 33.68 -40.92
CA ASN A 729 -14.18 34.68 -40.44
C ASN A 729 -12.86 34.09 -39.89
N VAL A 730 -12.48 32.89 -40.34
CA VAL A 730 -11.21 32.26 -39.96
C VAL A 730 -10.20 32.47 -41.09
N LYS A 731 -8.94 32.77 -40.75
CA LYS A 731 -7.88 32.91 -41.75
C LYS A 731 -7.55 31.55 -42.37
N PHE A 732 -7.74 31.41 -43.68
CA PHE A 732 -7.33 30.22 -44.42
C PHE A 732 -5.81 30.21 -44.66
N THR A 733 -5.11 29.21 -44.14
CA THR A 733 -3.66 29.05 -44.31
C THR A 733 -3.25 27.89 -45.22
N GLY A 734 -4.21 27.11 -45.73
CA GLY A 734 -3.96 26.00 -46.65
C GLY A 734 -4.70 24.72 -46.25
N VAL A 735 -4.32 23.61 -46.87
CA VAL A 735 -4.82 22.26 -46.54
C VAL A 735 -3.66 21.28 -46.37
N THR A 736 -3.91 20.22 -45.61
CA THR A 736 -3.08 19.01 -45.64
C THR A 736 -3.71 17.99 -46.57
N VAL A 737 -2.88 17.38 -47.41
CA VAL A 737 -3.22 16.25 -48.27
C VAL A 737 -2.69 14.98 -47.62
N GLN A 738 -3.57 14.01 -47.38
CA GLN A 738 -3.25 12.75 -46.69
C GLN A 738 -3.77 11.54 -47.47
N SER A 739 -3.15 10.37 -47.29
CA SER A 739 -3.68 9.10 -47.79
C SER A 739 -5.02 8.73 -47.12
N ASP A 740 -6.04 8.29 -47.88
CA ASP A 740 -7.33 7.85 -47.30
C ASP A 740 -7.25 6.42 -46.74
N CYS A 741 -6.85 6.31 -45.47
CA CYS A 741 -6.72 5.04 -44.77
C CYS A 741 -8.07 4.35 -44.47
N LYS A 742 -9.21 5.06 -44.52
CA LYS A 742 -10.54 4.48 -44.24
C LYS A 742 -11.07 3.67 -45.43
N LYS A 743 -10.84 4.14 -46.65
CA LYS A 743 -11.34 3.45 -47.85
C LYS A 743 -10.45 2.31 -48.34
N ILE A 744 -9.14 2.37 -48.05
CA ILE A 744 -8.24 1.22 -48.23
C ILE A 744 -8.74 0.02 -47.43
N ALA A 745 -9.35 0.25 -46.25
CA ALA A 745 -10.00 -0.78 -45.46
C ALA A 745 -11.31 -1.27 -46.10
N THR A 746 -12.28 -0.39 -46.39
CA THR A 746 -13.63 -0.78 -46.86
C THR A 746 -13.67 -1.34 -48.30
N GLY A 747 -12.63 -1.12 -49.10
CA GLY A 747 -12.49 -1.73 -50.43
C GLY A 747 -12.16 -3.23 -50.42
N LYS A 748 -11.70 -3.79 -49.29
CA LYS A 748 -11.40 -5.22 -49.13
C LYS A 748 -12.56 -5.90 -48.39
N ARG A 749 -13.19 -6.92 -48.98
CA ARG A 749 -14.32 -7.65 -48.37
C ARG A 749 -13.97 -8.26 -47.00
N ASP A 750 -12.69 -8.49 -46.72
CA ASP A 750 -12.15 -9.16 -45.53
C ASP A 750 -11.28 -8.25 -44.65
N SER A 751 -11.76 -7.05 -44.35
CA SER A 751 -11.12 -6.13 -43.40
C SER A 751 -12.04 -5.78 -42.22
N ILE A 752 -11.43 -5.37 -41.11
CA ILE A 752 -12.10 -4.72 -39.99
C ILE A 752 -11.28 -3.51 -39.54
N SER A 753 -11.95 -2.41 -39.21
CA SER A 753 -11.33 -1.16 -38.77
C SER A 753 -12.09 -0.62 -37.56
N PHE A 754 -11.38 -0.31 -36.49
CA PHE A 754 -11.92 0.35 -35.31
C PHE A 754 -11.34 1.76 -35.16
N GLU A 755 -12.13 2.68 -34.63
CA GLU A 755 -11.68 4.01 -34.23
C GLU A 755 -11.47 4.00 -32.72
N LEU A 756 -10.24 4.27 -32.30
CA LEU A 756 -9.81 4.29 -30.91
C LEU A 756 -9.46 5.72 -30.51
N TYR A 757 -9.60 6.01 -29.23
CA TYR A 757 -9.16 7.25 -28.61
C TYR A 757 -7.90 6.97 -27.79
N LEU A 758 -6.88 7.81 -27.95
CA LEU A 758 -5.69 7.78 -27.12
C LEU A 758 -5.32 9.22 -26.73
N GLY A 759 -5.36 9.53 -25.45
CA GLY A 759 -5.13 10.86 -24.92
C GLY A 759 -4.13 10.87 -23.78
N SER A 760 -3.58 12.05 -23.52
CA SER A 760 -2.79 12.35 -22.33
C SER A 760 -3.05 13.78 -21.89
N GLU A 761 -3.12 14.00 -20.59
CA GLU A 761 -3.17 15.33 -19.98
C GLU A 761 -2.26 15.38 -18.74
N VAL A 762 -1.85 16.58 -18.34
CA VAL A 762 -1.08 16.80 -17.12
C VAL A 762 -2.00 17.39 -16.06
N ASP A 763 -2.34 16.57 -15.07
CA ASP A 763 -3.10 16.97 -13.88
C ASP A 763 -2.16 17.56 -12.80
N GLU A 764 -2.66 18.52 -12.02
CA GLU A 764 -1.87 19.21 -11.00
C GLU A 764 -1.47 18.31 -9.82
N LYS A 765 -2.32 17.34 -9.46
CA LYS A 765 -2.13 16.39 -8.36
C LYS A 765 -1.43 15.11 -8.81
N PHE A 766 -1.81 14.54 -9.95
CA PHE A 766 -1.34 13.24 -10.43
C PHE A 766 -0.18 13.31 -11.45
N GLY A 767 0.06 14.48 -12.03
CA GLY A 767 0.99 14.63 -13.15
C GLY A 767 0.38 14.09 -14.45
N PRO A 768 1.18 13.53 -15.37
CA PRO A 768 0.66 13.01 -16.63
C PRO A 768 -0.28 11.82 -16.38
N VAL A 769 -1.44 11.82 -17.03
CA VAL A 769 -2.41 10.73 -17.06
C VAL A 769 -2.71 10.37 -18.50
N ILE A 770 -2.74 9.08 -18.81
CA ILE A 770 -3.07 8.55 -20.13
C ILE A 770 -4.50 8.04 -20.12
N SER A 771 -5.23 8.31 -21.19
CA SER A 771 -6.60 7.82 -21.39
C SER A 771 -6.71 7.03 -22.69
N PHE A 772 -7.45 5.93 -22.64
CA PHE A 772 -7.70 5.05 -23.79
C PHE A 772 -9.18 4.67 -23.85
N GLY A 773 -9.75 4.57 -25.05
CA GLY A 773 -11.16 4.29 -25.21
C GLY A 773 -11.63 4.11 -26.64
N THR A 774 -12.96 4.08 -26.81
CA THR A 774 -13.59 4.20 -28.12
C THR A 774 -13.34 5.61 -28.69
N GLY A 775 -12.92 5.69 -29.96
CA GLY A 775 -12.67 6.96 -30.67
C GLY A 775 -13.77 7.35 -31.65
N GLY A 776 -13.51 8.38 -32.44
CA GLY A 776 -14.44 8.89 -33.44
C GLY A 776 -15.51 9.81 -32.85
N SER A 777 -16.51 10.18 -33.65
CA SER A 777 -17.53 11.17 -33.27
C SER A 777 -18.40 10.75 -32.08
N LEU A 778 -18.55 9.45 -31.83
CA LEU A 778 -19.40 8.91 -30.76
C LEU A 778 -18.68 8.77 -29.41
N HIS A 779 -17.37 9.10 -29.32
CA HIS A 779 -16.59 8.91 -28.11
C HIS A 779 -17.14 9.69 -26.89
N GLN A 780 -17.71 10.88 -27.12
CA GLN A 780 -18.30 11.71 -26.06
C GLN A 780 -19.61 11.12 -25.51
N ILE A 781 -20.31 10.33 -26.32
CA ILE A 781 -21.63 9.77 -26.00
C ILE A 781 -21.47 8.45 -25.22
N TYR A 782 -20.63 7.53 -25.70
CA TYR A 782 -20.47 6.21 -25.06
C TYR A 782 -19.73 6.27 -23.73
N LYS A 783 -18.93 7.31 -23.48
CA LYS A 783 -18.10 7.48 -22.27
C LYS A 783 -17.27 6.23 -21.95
N ASP A 784 -16.84 5.52 -22.98
CA ASP A 784 -16.00 4.34 -22.89
C ASP A 784 -14.53 4.76 -22.83
N LYS A 785 -14.10 5.21 -21.66
CA LYS A 785 -12.73 5.64 -21.38
C LYS A 785 -12.18 4.93 -20.15
N SER A 786 -10.91 4.59 -20.23
CA SER A 786 -10.09 4.05 -19.15
C SER A 786 -8.88 4.96 -18.95
N TYR A 787 -8.31 4.96 -17.76
CA TYR A 787 -7.20 5.84 -17.38
C TYR A 787 -6.04 5.03 -16.79
N GLY A 788 -4.83 5.48 -17.05
CA GLY A 788 -3.60 4.86 -16.58
C GLY A 788 -2.53 5.91 -16.25
N ILE A 789 -1.77 5.64 -15.20
CA ILE A 789 -0.66 6.51 -14.78
C ILE A 789 0.64 5.97 -15.39
N PRO A 790 1.35 6.76 -16.22
CA PRO A 790 2.61 6.36 -16.81
C PRO A 790 3.73 6.26 -15.76
N PRO A 791 4.77 5.42 -15.98
CA PRO A 791 5.01 4.61 -17.17
C PRO A 791 4.10 3.39 -17.27
N LEU A 792 3.53 3.17 -18.46
CA LEU A 792 2.74 1.98 -18.78
C LEU A 792 3.65 0.84 -19.24
N THR A 793 3.47 -0.34 -18.68
CA THR A 793 4.07 -1.60 -19.14
C THR A 793 3.12 -2.30 -20.12
N ALA A 794 3.56 -3.37 -20.79
CA ALA A 794 2.67 -4.14 -21.67
C ALA A 794 1.45 -4.72 -20.92
N PRO A 795 1.59 -5.27 -19.70
CA PRO A 795 0.43 -5.66 -18.90
C PRO A 795 -0.49 -4.50 -18.48
N LEU A 796 0.06 -3.36 -18.03
CA LEU A 796 -0.75 -2.19 -17.65
C LEU A 796 -1.48 -1.61 -18.87
N ALA A 797 -0.83 -1.59 -20.03
CA ALA A 797 -1.46 -1.25 -21.30
C ALA A 797 -2.59 -2.23 -21.62
N TYR A 798 -2.39 -3.54 -21.42
CA TYR A 798 -3.44 -4.53 -21.61
C TYR A 798 -4.63 -4.35 -20.67
N GLN A 799 -4.38 -4.02 -19.40
CA GLN A 799 -5.43 -3.74 -18.44
C GLN A 799 -6.20 -2.46 -18.81
N LEU A 800 -5.49 -1.42 -19.23
CA LEU A 800 -6.10 -0.20 -19.76
C LEU A 800 -7.05 -0.54 -20.91
N LEU A 801 -6.62 -1.38 -21.87
CA LEU A 801 -7.48 -1.90 -22.93
C LEU A 801 -8.69 -2.63 -22.34
N ARG A 802 -8.49 -3.67 -21.52
CA ARG A 802 -9.56 -4.58 -21.01
C ARG A 802 -10.64 -3.89 -20.17
N LYS A 803 -10.37 -2.69 -19.63
CA LYS A 803 -11.37 -1.90 -18.90
C LYS A 803 -12.40 -1.20 -19.81
N THR A 804 -12.12 -1.14 -21.11
CA THR A 804 -13.01 -0.52 -22.08
C THR A 804 -13.95 -1.54 -22.68
N LYS A 805 -15.16 -1.12 -23.03
CA LYS A 805 -16.16 -1.94 -23.72
C LYS A 805 -15.70 -2.31 -25.13
N ILE A 806 -14.93 -1.43 -25.78
CA ILE A 806 -14.37 -1.73 -27.10
C ILE A 806 -13.42 -2.94 -27.06
N SER A 807 -12.83 -3.26 -25.90
CA SER A 807 -11.92 -4.39 -25.78
C SER A 807 -12.54 -5.75 -26.08
N ASP A 808 -13.84 -5.93 -25.81
CA ASP A 808 -14.56 -7.16 -26.14
C ASP A 808 -14.57 -7.38 -27.67
N ALA A 809 -14.75 -6.29 -28.44
CA ALA A 809 -14.69 -6.33 -29.90
C ALA A 809 -13.26 -6.46 -30.46
N LEU A 810 -12.24 -6.03 -29.71
CA LEU A 810 -10.84 -6.12 -30.11
C LEU A 810 -10.23 -7.51 -29.85
N VAL A 811 -10.59 -8.14 -28.72
CA VAL A 811 -9.98 -9.39 -28.25
C VAL A 811 -10.68 -10.62 -28.83
N GLU A 812 -12.01 -10.60 -28.98
CA GLU A 812 -12.75 -11.69 -29.58
C GLU A 812 -12.74 -11.58 -31.12
N ARG A 813 -12.73 -12.71 -31.83
CA ARG A 813 -12.97 -12.70 -33.28
C ARG A 813 -14.40 -12.22 -33.54
N PHE A 814 -14.54 -10.94 -33.84
CA PHE A 814 -15.83 -10.36 -34.17
C PHE A 814 -16.33 -10.91 -35.51
N ARG A 815 -17.40 -11.73 -35.49
CA ARG A 815 -18.12 -12.21 -36.69
C ARG A 815 -17.22 -12.80 -37.79
N ASN A 816 -16.25 -13.66 -37.42
CA ASN A 816 -15.29 -14.28 -38.36
C ASN A 816 -14.36 -13.31 -39.10
N LYS A 817 -14.17 -12.08 -38.62
CA LYS A 817 -13.21 -11.12 -39.17
C LYS A 817 -11.79 -11.33 -38.61
N PRO A 818 -10.75 -10.80 -39.29
CA PRO A 818 -9.38 -10.85 -38.80
C PRO A 818 -9.24 -10.17 -37.43
N ALA A 819 -8.46 -10.76 -36.53
CA ALA A 819 -8.21 -10.19 -35.20
C ALA A 819 -7.17 -9.06 -35.26
N ILE A 820 -7.44 -7.97 -34.53
CA ILE A 820 -6.53 -6.85 -34.33
C ILE A 820 -5.24 -7.35 -33.64
N ASP A 821 -4.11 -6.71 -33.94
CA ASP A 821 -2.84 -7.01 -33.28
C ASP A 821 -2.79 -6.43 -31.86
N ILE A 822 -3.29 -7.20 -30.89
CA ILE A 822 -3.32 -6.79 -29.48
C ILE A 822 -1.92 -6.53 -28.92
N GLU A 823 -0.90 -7.31 -29.33
CA GLU A 823 0.48 -7.09 -28.87
C GLU A 823 1.07 -5.81 -29.47
N GLY A 824 0.82 -5.55 -30.75
CA GLY A 824 1.17 -4.30 -31.41
C GLY A 824 0.51 -3.08 -30.76
N LEU A 825 -0.76 -3.19 -30.34
CA LEU A 825 -1.48 -2.13 -29.65
C LEU A 825 -0.92 -1.86 -28.24
N LYS A 826 -0.60 -2.92 -27.47
CA LYS A 826 0.11 -2.78 -26.18
C LYS A 826 1.42 -2.03 -26.38
N SER A 827 2.20 -2.42 -27.38
CA SER A 827 3.47 -1.77 -27.70
C SER A 827 3.30 -0.30 -28.07
N LEU A 828 2.26 0.04 -28.84
CA LEU A 828 1.94 1.43 -29.17
C LEU A 828 1.60 2.24 -27.92
N LEU A 829 0.77 1.73 -27.01
CA LEU A 829 0.41 2.39 -25.75
C LEU A 829 1.63 2.64 -24.86
N VAL A 830 2.54 1.66 -24.81
CA VAL A 830 3.81 1.77 -24.10
C VAL A 830 4.71 2.86 -24.72
N ARG A 831 4.84 2.91 -26.05
CA ARG A 831 5.60 3.96 -26.75
C ARG A 831 4.97 5.35 -26.57
N PHE A 832 3.65 5.44 -26.60
CA PHE A 832 2.91 6.68 -26.33
C PHE A 832 3.13 7.15 -24.88
N SER A 833 3.01 6.24 -23.92
CA SER A 833 3.27 6.53 -22.51
C SER A 833 4.66 7.09 -22.28
N ARG A 834 5.62 6.52 -22.97
CA ARG A 834 6.99 6.97 -22.95
C ARG A 834 7.16 8.36 -23.58
N MET A 835 6.57 8.61 -24.76
CA MET A 835 6.60 9.93 -25.40
C MET A 835 6.07 11.00 -24.46
N VAL A 836 4.97 10.72 -23.76
CA VAL A 836 4.39 11.64 -22.76
C VAL A 836 5.40 11.92 -21.64
N LEU A 837 6.05 10.90 -21.08
CA LEU A 837 7.03 11.07 -20.01
C LEU A 837 8.30 11.81 -20.45
N ASP A 838 8.83 11.49 -21.63
CA ASP A 838 10.05 12.08 -22.18
C ASP A 838 9.91 13.59 -22.47
N ASN A 839 8.66 14.06 -22.59
CA ASN A 839 8.30 15.44 -22.93
C ASN A 839 7.27 16.06 -21.96
N SER A 840 7.07 15.51 -20.75
CA SER A 840 6.02 15.97 -19.82
C SER A 840 6.23 17.41 -19.34
N ASP A 841 7.47 17.89 -19.42
CA ASP A 841 7.83 19.25 -19.10
C ASP A 841 7.51 20.25 -20.23
N LEU A 842 7.23 19.77 -21.45
CA LEU A 842 6.93 20.59 -22.62
C LEU A 842 5.47 20.44 -23.07
N ILE A 843 4.94 19.22 -23.02
CA ILE A 843 3.58 18.86 -23.45
C ILE A 843 2.64 18.94 -22.25
N LYS A 844 1.55 19.71 -22.42
CA LYS A 844 0.45 19.80 -21.44
C LYS A 844 -0.64 18.78 -21.73
N GLU A 845 -1.00 18.63 -22.99
CA GLU A 845 -2.09 17.75 -23.43
C GLU A 845 -1.77 17.19 -24.81
N PHE A 846 -2.16 15.95 -25.04
CA PHE A 846 -2.05 15.26 -26.32
C PHE A 846 -3.31 14.45 -26.56
N GLU A 847 -3.94 14.60 -27.72
CA GLU A 847 -5.09 13.81 -28.15
C GLU A 847 -4.81 13.16 -29.51
N ILE A 848 -5.10 11.88 -29.64
CA ILE A 848 -5.22 11.15 -30.92
C ILE A 848 -6.66 10.67 -31.03
N ASN A 849 -7.40 11.24 -31.96
CA ASN A 849 -8.82 10.93 -32.14
C ASN A 849 -9.28 11.21 -33.59
N PRO A 850 -9.41 10.18 -34.45
CA PRO A 850 -9.28 8.76 -34.14
C PRO A 850 -7.86 8.20 -34.37
N LEU A 851 -7.46 7.26 -33.51
CA LEU A 851 -6.44 6.25 -33.81
C LEU A 851 -7.12 5.09 -34.53
N GLN A 852 -6.78 4.85 -35.79
CA GLN A 852 -7.34 3.72 -36.55
C GLN A 852 -6.58 2.44 -36.20
N ALA A 853 -7.32 1.40 -35.81
CA ALA A 853 -6.82 0.04 -35.71
C ALA A 853 -7.37 -0.79 -36.87
N LEU A 854 -6.51 -1.17 -37.82
CA LEU A 854 -6.87 -1.91 -39.02
C LEU A 854 -6.34 -3.36 -38.92
N ALA A 855 -7.20 -4.32 -39.25
CA ALA A 855 -6.78 -5.68 -39.54
C ALA A 855 -7.37 -6.18 -40.85
N THR A 856 -6.50 -6.79 -41.65
CA THR A 856 -6.79 -7.58 -42.84
C THR A 856 -6.05 -8.91 -42.72
N ASP A 857 -6.27 -9.84 -43.64
CA ASP A 857 -5.56 -11.14 -43.60
C ASP A 857 -4.03 -11.00 -43.72
N ASN A 858 -3.55 -9.97 -44.44
CA ASN A 858 -2.12 -9.80 -44.74
C ASN A 858 -1.47 -8.62 -44.01
N GLU A 859 -2.26 -7.70 -43.46
CA GLU A 859 -1.77 -6.44 -42.91
C GLU A 859 -2.54 -6.06 -41.65
N LYS A 860 -1.79 -5.68 -40.61
CA LYS A 860 -2.31 -5.12 -39.37
C LYS A 860 -1.55 -3.85 -39.07
N SER A 861 -2.26 -2.76 -38.81
CA SER A 861 -1.62 -1.45 -38.64
C SER A 861 -2.41 -0.54 -37.70
N PHE A 862 -1.68 0.40 -37.10
CA PHE A 862 -2.23 1.44 -36.25
C PHE A 862 -1.80 2.81 -36.79
N THR A 863 -2.77 3.66 -37.09
CA THR A 863 -2.51 4.96 -37.73
C THR A 863 -3.27 6.07 -37.02
N ALA A 864 -2.55 7.08 -36.52
CA ALA A 864 -3.13 8.28 -35.93
C ALA A 864 -3.72 9.17 -37.04
N LEU A 865 -5.03 9.07 -37.26
CA LEU A 865 -5.70 9.79 -38.35
C LEU A 865 -5.90 11.27 -38.02
N ASP A 866 -6.10 11.63 -36.75
CA ASP A 866 -6.11 13.04 -36.34
C ASP A 866 -5.49 13.15 -34.95
N CYS A 867 -4.79 14.26 -34.71
CA CYS A 867 -4.13 14.50 -33.45
C CYS A 867 -4.01 16.00 -33.14
N ARG A 868 -4.01 16.31 -31.85
CA ARG A 868 -3.88 17.65 -31.29
C ARG A 868 -2.89 17.61 -30.13
N LEU A 869 -2.00 18.60 -30.08
CA LEU A 869 -1.01 18.73 -29.01
C LEU A 869 -0.97 20.16 -28.50
N THR A 870 -1.10 20.30 -27.17
CA THR A 870 -1.02 21.56 -26.45
C THR A 870 0.28 21.60 -25.63
N LEU A 871 1.04 22.68 -25.75
CA LEU A 871 2.28 22.91 -25.00
C LEU A 871 2.01 23.66 -23.70
N HIS A 872 2.91 23.52 -22.72
CA HIS A 872 2.88 24.34 -21.51
C HIS A 872 3.18 25.81 -21.85
N LYS A 873 2.51 26.73 -21.16
CA LYS A 873 2.83 28.17 -21.24
C LYS A 873 4.27 28.41 -20.75
N PRO A 874 5.00 29.39 -21.33
CA PRO A 874 6.31 29.78 -20.83
C PRO A 874 6.23 30.09 -19.33
N LYS A 875 7.09 29.45 -18.51
CA LYS A 875 7.16 29.58 -17.04
C LYS A 875 6.01 28.93 -16.23
N ALA A 876 5.15 28.10 -16.82
CA ALA A 876 4.16 27.35 -16.05
C ALA A 876 4.84 26.45 -14.99
N LYS A 877 4.25 26.38 -13.79
CA LYS A 877 4.69 25.45 -12.74
C LYS A 877 4.33 24.03 -13.21
N LYS A 878 5.35 23.21 -13.43
CA LYS A 878 5.17 21.87 -14.02
C LYS A 878 4.81 20.87 -12.93
N ALA A 879 3.70 20.17 -13.11
CA ALA A 879 3.36 19.05 -12.24
C ALA A 879 4.41 17.95 -12.40
N GLN A 880 4.81 17.34 -11.29
CA GLN A 880 5.77 16.26 -11.30
C GLN A 880 5.04 14.92 -11.34
N ASN A 881 5.64 13.94 -12.01
CA ASN A 881 5.06 12.61 -12.12
C ASN A 881 4.91 11.97 -10.74
N VAL A 882 3.73 11.40 -10.45
CA VAL A 882 3.51 10.64 -9.20
C VAL A 882 4.36 9.37 -9.16
N ILE A 883 4.52 8.72 -10.31
CA ILE A 883 5.40 7.56 -10.48
C ILE A 883 6.56 7.98 -11.36
N ARG A 884 7.78 7.91 -10.83
CA ARG A 884 9.00 8.30 -11.55
C ARG A 884 9.64 7.09 -12.23
N SER A 885 10.10 7.28 -13.47
CA SER A 885 10.90 6.29 -14.19
C SER A 885 12.38 6.64 -14.04
N TYR A 886 13.09 5.90 -13.19
CA TYR A 886 14.51 6.15 -12.91
C TYR A 886 15.46 5.27 -13.72
N GLU A 887 14.95 4.23 -14.40
CA GLU A 887 15.75 3.20 -15.10
C GLU A 887 16.73 3.72 -16.16
N ARG A 888 16.61 4.99 -16.55
CA ARG A 888 17.36 5.62 -17.64
C ARG A 888 18.26 6.77 -17.20
N LYS A 889 18.18 7.19 -15.94
CA LYS A 889 19.10 8.20 -15.38
C LYS A 889 20.28 7.47 -14.73
N TYR A 890 21.46 8.10 -14.72
CA TYR A 890 22.64 7.60 -14.00
C TYR A 890 23.20 6.25 -14.51
N VAL A 891 22.99 5.94 -15.80
CA VAL A 891 23.63 4.80 -16.47
C VAL A 891 25.04 5.20 -16.89
N THR A 892 26.04 4.49 -16.42
CA THR A 892 27.43 4.81 -16.72
C THR A 892 28.28 3.57 -17.00
N ASN A 893 29.10 3.64 -18.06
CA ASN A 893 30.09 2.63 -18.36
C ASN A 893 31.34 2.89 -17.51
N VAL A 894 31.66 1.97 -16.59
CA VAL A 894 32.85 2.07 -15.73
C VAL A 894 34.09 1.58 -16.44
N SER A 895 33.92 0.55 -17.28
CA SER A 895 34.92 0.02 -18.19
C SER A 895 34.22 -0.61 -19.40
N ASP A 896 35.01 -1.13 -20.36
CA ASP A 896 34.46 -1.86 -21.50
C ASP A 896 33.57 -3.03 -21.05
N ASP A 897 33.92 -3.68 -19.94
CA ASP A 897 33.23 -4.86 -19.44
C ASP A 897 32.19 -4.58 -18.34
N ILE A 898 32.17 -3.37 -17.74
CA ILE A 898 31.31 -3.08 -16.56
C ILE A 898 30.37 -1.91 -16.82
N LEU A 899 29.08 -2.14 -16.58
CA LEU A 899 28.02 -1.15 -16.63
C LEU A 899 27.46 -0.94 -15.21
N VAL A 900 27.37 0.31 -14.76
CA VAL A 900 26.62 0.66 -13.55
C VAL A 900 25.33 1.35 -13.96
N ARG A 901 24.21 0.91 -13.39
CA ARG A 901 22.90 1.50 -13.65
C ARG A 901 21.93 1.27 -12.49
N PRO A 902 20.83 2.04 -12.42
CA PRO A 902 19.75 1.77 -11.48
C PRO A 902 19.18 0.36 -11.63
N SER A 903 18.69 -0.22 -10.54
CA SER A 903 18.01 -1.52 -10.52
C SER A 903 16.79 -1.53 -11.45
N LYS A 904 16.49 -2.68 -12.04
CA LYS A 904 15.26 -2.95 -12.78
C LYS A 904 14.56 -4.15 -12.19
N PHE A 905 13.25 -4.24 -12.34
CA PHE A 905 12.50 -5.38 -11.83
C PHE A 905 12.91 -6.71 -12.49
N SER A 906 13.21 -6.71 -13.80
CA SER A 906 13.80 -7.87 -14.51
C SER A 906 15.12 -8.38 -13.93
N ASP A 907 15.81 -7.59 -13.10
CA ASP A 907 17.02 -8.05 -12.44
C ASP A 907 16.76 -8.98 -11.27
N PHE A 908 15.50 -9.21 -10.87
CA PHE A 908 15.17 -10.06 -9.73
C PHE A 908 15.91 -11.40 -9.76
N ARG A 909 15.88 -12.10 -10.90
CA ARG A 909 16.60 -13.39 -11.06
C ARG A 909 18.12 -13.24 -10.97
N LYS A 910 18.67 -12.14 -11.50
CA LYS A 910 20.11 -11.84 -11.42
C LYS A 910 20.52 -11.49 -10.00
N LEU A 911 19.66 -10.80 -9.25
CA LEU A 911 19.87 -10.45 -7.85
C LEU A 911 19.86 -11.71 -6.99
N LEU A 912 18.87 -12.59 -7.19
CA LEU A 912 18.82 -13.90 -6.52
C LEU A 912 20.09 -14.72 -6.82
N SER A 913 20.54 -14.76 -8.08
CA SER A 913 21.79 -15.41 -8.48
C SER A 913 23.03 -14.75 -7.83
N PHE A 914 23.07 -13.42 -7.76
CA PHE A 914 24.16 -12.69 -7.13
C PHE A 914 24.30 -13.08 -5.66
N PHE A 915 23.22 -13.02 -4.89
CA PHE A 915 23.27 -13.36 -3.47
C PHE A 915 23.60 -14.84 -3.24
N THR A 916 23.03 -15.77 -4.02
CA THR A 916 23.30 -17.22 -3.87
C THR A 916 24.77 -17.58 -4.10
N ASN A 917 25.46 -16.80 -4.95
CA ASN A 917 26.88 -16.99 -5.26
C ASN A 917 27.85 -16.32 -4.26
N LEU A 918 27.39 -15.49 -3.33
CA LEU A 918 28.26 -14.88 -2.31
C LEU A 918 28.74 -15.92 -1.29
N SER A 919 29.99 -15.84 -0.83
CA SER A 919 30.50 -16.73 0.22
C SER A 919 29.86 -16.44 1.58
N PRO A 920 29.82 -17.42 2.50
CA PRO A 920 29.34 -17.20 3.87
C PRO A 920 30.09 -16.07 4.58
N LYS A 921 31.38 -15.85 4.31
CA LYS A 921 32.17 -14.76 4.92
C LYS A 921 31.78 -13.39 4.39
N THR A 922 31.57 -13.25 3.08
CA THR A 922 31.09 -11.99 2.47
C THR A 922 29.68 -11.67 2.94
N LEU A 923 28.82 -12.69 2.99
CA LEU A 923 27.49 -12.58 3.57
C LEU A 923 27.58 -12.18 5.03
N GLU A 924 28.33 -12.89 5.88
CA GLU A 924 28.45 -12.57 7.31
C GLU A 924 28.99 -11.16 7.56
N SER A 925 29.96 -10.69 6.77
CA SER A 925 30.44 -9.31 6.83
C SER A 925 29.35 -8.31 6.44
N SER A 926 28.64 -8.56 5.33
CA SER A 926 27.53 -7.73 4.87
C SER A 926 26.32 -7.78 5.81
N ILE A 927 26.08 -8.93 6.45
CA ILE A 927 25.05 -9.18 7.44
C ILE A 927 25.39 -8.42 8.71
N ARG A 928 26.65 -8.40 9.16
CA ARG A 928 27.05 -7.56 10.31
C ARG A 928 26.88 -6.06 10.04
N GLU A 929 26.97 -5.64 8.77
CA GLU A 929 26.73 -4.25 8.34
C GLU A 929 25.26 -3.93 8.08
N SER A 930 24.46 -4.91 7.63
CA SER A 930 23.05 -4.75 7.23
C SER A 930 22.06 -5.19 8.32
N ALA A 931 22.45 -6.10 9.23
CA ALA A 931 21.70 -6.50 10.43
C ALA A 931 21.49 -5.34 11.40
N LEU A 932 22.08 -4.18 11.12
CA LEU A 932 21.69 -2.91 11.69
C LEU A 932 20.23 -2.51 11.35
N ARG A 933 19.55 -3.15 10.38
CA ARG A 933 18.09 -3.05 10.19
C ARG A 933 17.40 -4.25 9.54
N SER A 934 18.10 -5.06 8.74
CA SER A 934 17.46 -6.00 7.80
C SER A 934 17.25 -7.41 8.37
N GLN A 935 16.02 -7.93 8.28
CA GLN A 935 15.70 -9.36 8.48
C GLN A 935 16.26 -10.22 7.32
N CYS A 936 16.56 -9.61 6.17
CA CYS A 936 17.12 -10.25 4.97
C CYS A 936 18.35 -11.09 5.26
N SER A 937 19.19 -10.62 6.16
CA SER A 937 20.47 -11.23 6.47
C SER A 937 20.34 -12.66 7.04
N ILE A 938 19.42 -12.84 7.99
CA ILE A 938 19.17 -14.10 8.70
C ILE A 938 18.35 -15.03 7.81
N ALA A 939 17.33 -14.48 7.16
CA ALA A 939 16.46 -15.20 6.25
C ALA A 939 17.25 -15.72 5.02
N PHE A 940 18.24 -14.96 4.55
CA PHE A 940 19.12 -15.37 3.46
C PHE A 940 20.08 -16.52 3.82
N LEU A 941 20.64 -16.52 5.04
CA LEU A 941 21.41 -17.68 5.54
C LEU A 941 20.53 -18.95 5.56
N SER A 942 19.24 -18.80 5.92
CA SER A 942 18.25 -19.89 5.84
C SER A 942 18.00 -20.34 4.39
N LEU A 943 17.83 -19.42 3.44
CA LEU A 943 17.60 -19.73 2.02
C LEU A 943 18.80 -20.39 1.36
N LYS A 944 20.02 -19.95 1.66
CA LYS A 944 21.23 -20.60 1.18
C LYS A 944 21.35 -22.03 1.71
N ASN A 945 20.98 -22.25 2.98
CA ASN A 945 20.93 -23.58 3.58
C ASN A 945 19.84 -24.47 2.96
N GLN A 946 18.66 -23.92 2.66
CA GLN A 946 17.56 -24.61 1.98
C GLN A 946 17.88 -24.91 0.50
N TYR A 947 18.45 -23.96 -0.23
CA TYR A 947 18.88 -24.12 -1.62
C TYR A 947 19.99 -25.16 -1.73
N ASN A 948 20.97 -25.14 -0.83
CA ASN A 948 22.01 -26.17 -0.77
C ASN A 948 21.44 -27.55 -0.42
N LYS A 949 20.35 -27.64 0.37
CA LYS A 949 19.61 -28.88 0.59
C LYS A 949 18.84 -29.33 -0.66
N ALA A 950 18.16 -28.41 -1.35
CA ALA A 950 17.40 -28.69 -2.56
C ALA A 950 18.29 -29.10 -3.74
N LYS A 951 19.51 -28.55 -3.84
CA LYS A 951 20.51 -28.97 -4.85
C LYS A 951 20.95 -30.43 -4.70
N ASN A 952 20.72 -31.04 -3.53
CA ASN A 952 21.01 -32.46 -3.26
C ASN A 952 19.80 -33.39 -3.50
N GLN A 953 18.64 -32.86 -3.90
CA GLN A 953 17.44 -33.64 -4.23
C GLN A 953 16.97 -33.27 -5.64
N ASP A 954 16.85 -34.25 -6.54
CA ASP A 954 16.41 -34.04 -7.93
C ASP A 954 15.02 -33.39 -8.00
N ALA A 955 14.96 -32.05 -8.12
CA ALA A 955 13.73 -31.29 -8.29
C ALA A 955 13.74 -30.54 -9.64
N PRO A 956 12.76 -30.78 -10.53
CA PRO A 956 12.70 -30.11 -11.83
C PRO A 956 11.92 -28.79 -11.79
N GLN A 957 12.35 -27.88 -12.68
CA GLN A 957 11.67 -26.72 -13.28
C GLN A 957 11.84 -25.30 -12.70
N PRO A 958 11.82 -24.27 -13.58
CA PRO A 958 12.30 -22.92 -13.30
C PRO A 958 11.27 -22.14 -12.47
N LEU A 959 11.76 -21.51 -11.40
CA LEU A 959 10.95 -20.76 -10.46
C LEU A 959 10.32 -19.52 -11.13
N ASP A 960 9.00 -19.53 -11.23
CA ASP A 960 8.17 -18.36 -11.51
C ASP A 960 8.12 -17.47 -10.26
N PRO A 961 8.55 -16.20 -10.35
CA PRO A 961 8.44 -15.22 -9.28
C PRO A 961 7.07 -15.11 -8.63
N TYR A 962 6.02 -15.28 -9.42
CA TYR A 962 4.64 -15.18 -8.97
C TYR A 962 4.21 -16.42 -8.17
N ALA A 963 4.68 -17.61 -8.56
CA ALA A 963 4.40 -18.85 -7.85
C ALA A 963 5.06 -18.88 -6.46
N LEU A 964 6.23 -18.27 -6.30
CA LEU A 964 6.97 -18.21 -5.03
C LEU A 964 6.28 -17.34 -3.97
N SER A 965 5.60 -16.24 -4.33
CA SER A 965 4.91 -15.39 -3.34
C SER A 965 3.59 -15.99 -2.83
N LEU A 966 2.99 -16.90 -3.61
CA LEU A 966 1.68 -17.51 -3.34
C LEU A 966 1.76 -18.91 -2.71
N ASN A 967 2.83 -19.68 -2.94
CA ASN A 967 2.92 -21.12 -2.57
C ASN A 967 4.07 -21.49 -1.63
N THR A 968 4.81 -20.55 -1.05
CA THR A 968 5.98 -20.89 -0.22
C THR A 968 5.71 -20.85 1.27
N ASP A 969 6.45 -21.67 2.02
CA ASP A 969 6.54 -21.60 3.47
C ASP A 969 6.89 -20.16 3.91
N GLY A 970 6.40 -19.73 5.08
CA GLY A 970 6.44 -18.33 5.53
C GLY A 970 7.80 -17.64 5.37
N ASP A 971 8.89 -18.35 5.68
CA ASP A 971 10.26 -17.84 5.60
C ASP A 971 10.67 -17.48 4.15
N SER A 972 10.30 -18.31 3.17
CA SER A 972 10.66 -18.10 1.76
C SER A 972 9.92 -16.91 1.15
N LYS A 973 8.67 -16.68 1.57
CA LYS A 973 7.85 -15.55 1.15
C LYS A 973 8.41 -14.23 1.64
N GLU A 974 8.82 -14.16 2.91
CA GLU A 974 9.41 -12.95 3.49
C GLU A 974 10.69 -12.53 2.74
N ILE A 975 11.54 -13.50 2.41
CA ILE A 975 12.79 -13.25 1.67
C ILE A 975 12.52 -12.74 0.27
N TYR A 976 11.53 -13.33 -0.39
CA TYR A 976 11.10 -12.89 -1.70
C TYR A 976 10.63 -11.43 -1.67
N GLN A 977 9.79 -11.10 -0.70
CA GLN A 977 9.25 -9.75 -0.51
C GLN A 977 10.35 -8.72 -0.21
N GLU A 978 11.42 -9.10 0.49
CA GLU A 978 12.56 -8.22 0.75
C GLU A 978 13.43 -8.00 -0.50
N LEU A 979 13.74 -9.05 -1.27
CA LEU A 979 14.51 -8.91 -2.51
C LEU A 979 13.77 -8.10 -3.57
N VAL A 980 12.44 -8.18 -3.60
CA VAL A 980 11.62 -7.38 -4.51
C VAL A 980 11.80 -5.88 -4.26
N GLN A 981 12.08 -5.45 -3.03
CA GLN A 981 12.31 -4.02 -2.72
C GLN A 981 13.52 -3.47 -3.50
N TYR A 982 14.64 -4.20 -3.50
CA TYR A 982 15.86 -3.77 -4.21
C TYR A 982 15.72 -3.68 -5.72
N VAL A 983 14.74 -4.37 -6.32
CA VAL A 983 14.47 -4.29 -7.77
C VAL A 983 13.27 -3.42 -8.10
N SER A 984 12.57 -2.90 -7.08
CA SER A 984 11.42 -2.01 -7.19
C SER A 984 11.73 -0.59 -6.68
N SER A 985 13.01 -0.23 -6.60
CA SER A 985 13.49 1.07 -6.10
C SER A 985 12.83 2.23 -6.83
N ASP A 986 12.22 3.12 -6.04
CA ASP A 986 11.87 4.47 -6.44
C ASP A 986 12.80 5.45 -5.69
N PHE A 987 13.46 6.38 -6.40
CA PHE A 987 14.47 7.25 -5.77
C PHE A 987 13.86 8.26 -4.77
N ASP A 988 12.53 8.26 -4.61
CA ASP A 988 11.85 9.01 -3.57
C ASP A 988 12.05 8.38 -2.17
N ARG A 989 12.32 7.06 -2.12
CA ARG A 989 12.68 6.31 -0.89
C ARG A 989 14.10 5.82 -0.88
N GLU A 990 14.53 5.17 -1.94
CA GLU A 990 15.82 4.51 -1.99
C GLU A 990 16.38 4.50 -3.39
N VAL A 991 17.69 4.57 -3.49
CA VAL A 991 18.39 4.43 -4.77
C VAL A 991 19.18 3.15 -4.72
N VAL A 992 18.88 2.24 -5.64
CA VAL A 992 19.60 1.00 -5.81
C VAL A 992 20.34 1.01 -7.14
N LEU A 993 21.66 0.89 -7.09
CA LEU A 993 22.54 0.77 -8.25
C LEU A 993 23.12 -0.64 -8.32
N PHE A 994 23.08 -1.24 -9.50
CA PHE A 994 23.78 -2.49 -9.79
C PHE A 994 24.99 -2.24 -10.69
N ALA A 995 26.12 -2.85 -10.32
CA ALA A 995 27.24 -3.08 -11.21
C ALA A 995 27.03 -4.40 -11.95
N ILE A 996 27.01 -4.34 -13.27
CA ILE A 996 26.72 -5.46 -14.17
C ILE A 996 27.94 -5.75 -15.03
N ASP A 997 28.36 -7.01 -15.05
CA ASP A 997 29.32 -7.49 -16.04
C ASP A 997 28.59 -7.66 -17.39
N LYS A 998 29.02 -6.94 -18.41
CA LYS A 998 28.39 -6.94 -19.74
C LYS A 998 28.53 -8.28 -20.45
N LYS A 999 29.58 -9.06 -20.18
CA LYS A 999 29.81 -10.37 -20.82
C LYS A 999 28.85 -11.42 -20.26
N SER A 1000 28.81 -11.56 -18.94
CA SER A 1000 27.93 -12.54 -18.27
C SER A 1000 26.50 -12.04 -18.06
N LYS A 1001 26.26 -10.73 -18.21
CA LYS A 1001 25.01 -10.03 -17.84
C LYS A 1001 24.62 -10.23 -16.37
N SER A 1002 25.57 -10.57 -15.50
CA SER A 1002 25.35 -10.85 -14.07
C SER A 1002 25.61 -9.61 -13.21
N ILE A 1003 24.93 -9.54 -12.05
CA ILE A 1003 25.23 -8.52 -11.04
C ILE A 1003 26.50 -8.94 -10.31
N ILE A 1004 27.43 -8.01 -10.17
CA ILE A 1004 28.72 -8.22 -9.50
C ILE A 1004 28.92 -7.29 -8.28
N GLY A 1005 28.07 -6.27 -8.15
CA GLY A 1005 28.02 -5.39 -6.99
C GLY A 1005 26.72 -4.61 -6.94
N MET A 1006 26.38 -4.14 -5.74
CA MET A 1006 25.16 -3.42 -5.42
C MET A 1006 25.50 -2.28 -4.47
N GLY A 1007 24.96 -1.10 -4.74
CA GLY A 1007 25.02 0.04 -3.83
C GLY A 1007 23.63 0.59 -3.60
N VAL A 1008 23.31 0.88 -2.35
CA VAL A 1008 22.01 1.39 -1.93
C VAL A 1008 22.19 2.62 -1.08
N TYR A 1009 21.34 3.63 -1.26
CA TYR A 1009 21.01 4.50 -0.13
C TYR A 1009 19.51 4.51 0.10
N THR A 1010 19.10 4.55 1.37
CA THR A 1010 17.70 4.61 1.79
C THR A 1010 17.48 5.90 2.58
N ILE A 1011 16.54 6.72 2.11
CA ILE A 1011 16.18 7.99 2.72
C ILE A 1011 15.48 7.69 4.05
N MET A 1012 15.99 8.27 5.13
CA MET A 1012 15.34 8.27 6.44
C MET A 1012 14.20 9.28 6.37
N GLN A 1013 12.97 8.84 6.69
CA GLN A 1013 11.79 9.72 6.64
C GLN A 1013 12.02 10.99 7.46
N GLN A 1014 11.47 12.10 6.99
CA GLN A 1014 11.36 13.39 7.67
C GLN A 1014 10.03 14.06 7.30
N SER A 1015 9.57 14.99 8.13
CA SER A 1015 8.38 15.82 7.94
C SER A 1015 8.32 16.47 6.54
N ILE A 1016 7.12 16.54 5.92
CA ILE A 1016 6.89 17.33 4.68
C ILE A 1016 7.05 18.83 4.95
N VAL A 1017 6.81 19.25 6.19
CA VAL A 1017 6.83 20.65 6.62
C VAL A 1017 8.24 21.09 7.01
N SER A 1018 9.07 20.16 7.50
CA SER A 1018 10.44 20.48 7.86
C SER A 1018 11.21 20.89 6.60
N SER A 1019 11.79 22.10 6.64
CA SER A 1019 12.68 22.58 5.60
C SER A 1019 14.08 21.96 5.66
N LYS A 1020 14.33 21.03 6.59
CA LYS A 1020 15.58 20.27 6.64
C LYS A 1020 15.62 19.30 5.45
N LYS A 1021 16.74 19.28 4.71
CA LYS A 1021 16.95 18.24 3.71
C LYS A 1021 17.09 16.88 4.41
N ARG A 1022 16.62 15.82 3.76
CA ARG A 1022 16.51 14.47 4.32
C ARG A 1022 17.89 13.88 4.63
N LYS A 1023 17.97 12.90 5.52
CA LYS A 1023 19.18 12.09 5.69
C LYS A 1023 19.00 10.77 4.94
N ALA A 1024 20.08 10.17 4.48
CA ALA A 1024 20.01 8.83 3.88
C ALA A 1024 21.09 7.91 4.43
N GLU A 1025 20.69 6.67 4.70
CA GLU A 1025 21.59 5.59 5.09
C GLU A 1025 22.20 4.96 3.84
N LEU A 1026 23.49 4.64 3.85
CA LEU A 1026 24.22 4.07 2.73
C LEU A 1026 24.66 2.63 3.01
N GLN A 1027 24.48 1.76 2.02
CA GLN A 1027 24.86 0.34 2.05
C GLN A 1027 25.59 -0.04 0.76
N LEU A 1028 26.65 -0.85 0.87
CA LEU A 1028 27.42 -1.33 -0.27
C LEU A 1028 27.68 -2.83 -0.15
N LEU A 1029 27.53 -3.55 -1.25
CA LEU A 1029 27.81 -4.97 -1.33
C LEU A 1029 28.54 -5.28 -2.64
N VAL A 1030 29.74 -5.85 -2.55
CA VAL A 1030 30.55 -6.21 -3.74
C VAL A 1030 30.89 -7.70 -3.68
N GLY A 1031 30.52 -8.43 -4.73
CA GLY A 1031 30.82 -9.85 -4.84
C GLY A 1031 32.33 -10.12 -4.92
N GLU A 1032 32.78 -11.27 -4.41
CA GLU A 1032 34.20 -11.62 -4.28
C GLU A 1032 34.96 -11.49 -5.61
N GLN A 1033 34.35 -11.95 -6.71
CA GLN A 1033 34.87 -11.82 -8.09
C GLN A 1033 35.14 -10.39 -8.56
N ALA A 1034 34.58 -9.41 -7.87
CA ALA A 1034 34.60 -7.98 -8.15
C ALA A 1034 35.36 -7.15 -7.10
N GLN A 1035 35.77 -7.76 -5.98
CA GLN A 1035 36.55 -7.08 -4.96
C GLN A 1035 37.94 -6.71 -5.48
N GLY A 1036 38.48 -5.59 -5.00
CA GLY A 1036 39.77 -5.05 -5.47
C GLY A 1036 39.75 -4.36 -6.84
N LYS A 1037 38.67 -4.48 -7.63
CA LYS A 1037 38.53 -3.86 -8.97
C LYS A 1037 37.99 -2.42 -8.96
N GLY A 1038 37.91 -1.79 -7.79
CA GLY A 1038 37.41 -0.41 -7.66
C GLY A 1038 35.89 -0.24 -7.75
N ILE A 1039 35.11 -1.32 -7.92
CA ILE A 1039 33.64 -1.26 -8.09
C ILE A 1039 32.95 -0.61 -6.89
N GLY A 1040 33.35 -0.95 -5.65
CA GLY A 1040 32.76 -0.35 -4.45
C GLY A 1040 32.99 1.17 -4.35
N LYS A 1041 34.17 1.65 -4.76
CA LYS A 1041 34.47 3.08 -4.85
C LYS A 1041 33.52 3.76 -5.85
N TYR A 1042 33.36 3.17 -7.03
CA TYR A 1042 32.52 3.73 -8.07
C TYR A 1042 31.05 3.81 -7.67
N LEU A 1043 30.51 2.74 -7.08
CA LEU A 1043 29.13 2.71 -6.56
C LEU A 1043 28.93 3.82 -5.50
N LEU A 1044 29.87 3.97 -4.56
CA LEU A 1044 29.82 5.02 -3.55
C LEU A 1044 29.83 6.43 -4.17
N GLU A 1045 30.75 6.70 -5.10
CA GLU A 1045 30.86 7.99 -5.78
C GLU A 1045 29.60 8.33 -6.58
N GLN A 1046 29.01 7.34 -7.26
CA GLN A 1046 27.74 7.52 -7.98
C GLN A 1046 26.57 7.79 -7.02
N LEU A 1047 26.47 7.07 -5.90
CA LEU A 1047 25.42 7.33 -4.90
C LEU A 1047 25.54 8.75 -4.33
N ILE A 1048 26.76 9.22 -4.02
CA ILE A 1048 27.02 10.60 -3.58
C ILE A 1048 26.63 11.60 -4.67
N HIS A 1049 26.98 11.31 -5.92
CA HIS A 1049 26.64 12.17 -7.06
C HIS A 1049 25.11 12.30 -7.25
N ILE A 1050 24.38 11.18 -7.18
CA ILE A 1050 22.92 11.15 -7.26
C ILE A 1050 22.32 11.94 -6.10
N ALA A 1051 22.77 11.71 -4.87
CA ALA A 1051 22.26 12.41 -3.69
C ALA A 1051 22.45 13.95 -3.79
N LYS A 1052 23.58 14.40 -4.36
CA LYS A 1052 23.82 15.82 -4.66
C LYS A 1052 22.94 16.35 -5.79
N GLN A 1053 22.76 15.60 -6.87
CA GLN A 1053 21.91 16.02 -8.00
C GLN A 1053 20.43 16.10 -7.65
N GLU A 1054 19.90 15.14 -6.88
CA GLU A 1054 18.51 15.18 -6.43
C GLU A 1054 18.26 16.31 -5.43
N GLY A 1055 19.31 16.78 -4.73
CA GLY A 1055 19.32 18.01 -3.92
C GLY A 1055 18.45 17.97 -2.65
N ASN A 1056 17.81 16.84 -2.38
CA ASN A 1056 16.86 16.61 -1.29
C ASN A 1056 17.49 15.93 -0.06
N ILE A 1057 18.78 15.59 -0.10
CA ILE A 1057 19.54 14.96 0.99
C ILE A 1057 20.56 15.96 1.56
N SER A 1058 20.61 16.13 2.89
CA SER A 1058 21.63 16.94 3.59
C SER A 1058 22.84 16.12 3.99
N GLN A 1059 22.63 14.87 4.39
CA GLN A 1059 23.63 14.05 5.05
C GLN A 1059 23.46 12.59 4.68
N LEU A 1060 24.57 11.93 4.31
CA LEU A 1060 24.66 10.48 4.17
C LEU A 1060 25.24 9.88 5.44
N ILE A 1061 24.69 8.74 5.88
CA ILE A 1061 25.13 8.01 7.07
C ILE A 1061 25.55 6.61 6.64
N ALA A 1062 26.75 6.19 7.01
CA ALA A 1062 27.24 4.84 6.79
C ALA A 1062 27.43 4.15 8.15
N TYR A 1063 26.84 2.97 8.30
CA TYR A 1063 27.09 2.09 9.43
C TYR A 1063 28.05 0.99 8.99
N THR A 1064 29.19 0.89 9.65
CA THR A 1064 30.24 -0.09 9.28
C THR A 1064 30.67 -0.86 10.51
N HIS A 1065 30.87 -2.16 10.36
CA HIS A 1065 31.44 -2.95 11.45
C HIS A 1065 32.93 -2.61 11.61
N HIS A 1066 33.43 -2.55 12.84
CA HIS A 1066 34.82 -2.17 13.14
C HIS A 1066 35.86 -3.07 12.45
N SER A 1067 35.48 -4.30 12.08
CA SER A 1067 36.35 -5.24 11.35
C SER A 1067 36.43 -5.00 9.84
N ASN A 1068 35.53 -4.21 9.23
CA ASN A 1068 35.55 -3.96 7.79
C ASN A 1068 36.39 -2.73 7.42
N ILE A 1069 37.70 -2.90 7.52
CA ILE A 1069 38.70 -1.88 7.19
C ILE A 1069 38.57 -1.39 5.73
N GLY A 1070 38.08 -2.24 4.83
CA GLY A 1070 37.89 -1.91 3.42
C GLY A 1070 36.86 -0.79 3.21
N VAL A 1071 35.68 -0.94 3.82
CA VAL A 1071 34.61 0.06 3.73
C VAL A 1071 34.96 1.31 4.53
N GLN A 1072 35.58 1.17 5.70
CA GLN A 1072 36.07 2.32 6.48
C GLN A 1072 37.01 3.20 5.64
N LYS A 1073 38.02 2.60 4.99
CA LYS A 1073 38.93 3.34 4.08
C LYS A 1073 38.21 3.98 2.90
N LEU A 1074 37.16 3.34 2.37
CA LEU A 1074 36.33 3.91 1.30
C LEU A 1074 35.57 5.14 1.79
N CYS A 1075 34.91 5.05 2.94
CA CYS A 1075 34.18 6.15 3.58
C CYS A 1075 35.12 7.33 3.89
N THR A 1076 36.27 7.09 4.54
CA THR A 1076 37.25 8.15 4.84
C THR A 1076 37.73 8.85 3.56
N ARG A 1077 38.03 8.09 2.49
CA ARG A 1077 38.45 8.67 1.20
C ARG A 1077 37.35 9.45 0.50
N ALA A 1078 36.08 9.07 0.70
CA ALA A 1078 34.93 9.79 0.18
C ALA A 1078 34.55 11.01 1.04
N GLY A 1079 35.26 11.26 2.15
CA GLY A 1079 35.07 12.43 3.01
C GLY A 1079 34.12 12.22 4.18
N PHE A 1080 33.74 10.97 4.50
CA PHE A 1080 32.94 10.70 5.69
C PHE A 1080 33.75 10.95 6.97
N VAL A 1081 33.07 11.51 7.98
CA VAL A 1081 33.62 11.77 9.31
C VAL A 1081 32.99 10.79 10.30
N GLU A 1082 33.81 10.12 11.12
CA GLU A 1082 33.34 9.22 12.17
C GLU A 1082 32.63 10.00 13.29
N GLN A 1083 31.51 9.46 13.76
CA GLN A 1083 30.69 10.02 14.84
C GLN A 1083 30.90 9.21 16.12
N ASP A 1084 31.00 9.89 17.24
CA ASP A 1084 31.18 9.25 18.54
C ASP A 1084 29.82 8.72 19.05
N ASN A 1085 29.68 7.40 19.15
CA ASN A 1085 28.48 6.73 19.65
C ASN A 1085 28.87 5.52 20.50
N SER A 1086 29.01 5.74 21.80
CA SER A 1086 29.51 4.74 22.76
C SER A 1086 28.65 3.47 22.80
N GLU A 1087 27.32 3.57 22.69
CA GLU A 1087 26.44 2.40 22.71
C GLU A 1087 26.59 1.51 21.48
N LEU A 1088 26.73 2.10 20.28
CA LEU A 1088 26.94 1.32 19.05
C LEU A 1088 28.37 0.81 18.93
N PHE A 1089 29.33 1.57 19.43
CA PHE A 1089 30.73 1.17 19.48
C PHE A 1089 30.94 -0.07 20.35
N GLU A 1090 30.26 -0.16 21.50
CA GLU A 1090 30.25 -1.35 22.36
C GLU A 1090 29.70 -2.60 21.65
N GLN A 1091 28.90 -2.42 20.60
CA GLN A 1091 28.38 -3.50 19.74
C GLN A 1091 29.22 -3.74 18.48
N GLY A 1092 30.35 -3.06 18.36
CA GLY A 1092 31.28 -3.21 17.24
C GLY A 1092 30.90 -2.40 15.99
N VAL A 1093 30.02 -1.41 16.11
CA VAL A 1093 29.56 -0.59 14.99
C VAL A 1093 30.14 0.81 15.04
N LEU A 1094 30.70 1.24 13.91
CA LEU A 1094 31.15 2.60 13.65
C LEU A 1094 30.11 3.34 12.81
N VAL A 1095 29.76 4.55 13.23
CA VAL A 1095 28.88 5.45 12.49
C VAL A 1095 29.74 6.51 11.82
N SER A 1096 29.60 6.71 10.51
CA SER A 1096 30.26 7.79 9.79
C SER A 1096 29.24 8.60 8.99
N THR A 1097 29.45 9.92 8.89
CA THR A 1097 28.53 10.82 8.19
C THR A 1097 29.24 11.67 7.15
N LEU A 1098 28.57 11.96 6.04
CA LEU A 1098 29.02 12.90 5.01
C LEU A 1098 27.94 13.95 4.79
N ASP A 1099 28.28 15.22 5.01
CA ASP A 1099 27.40 16.35 4.68
C ASP A 1099 27.54 16.70 3.18
N LEU A 1100 26.40 16.93 2.50
CA LEU A 1100 26.31 17.01 1.02
C LEU A 1100 26.24 18.43 0.44
#